data_AF-A0A3B8US19-F1
#
_entry.id   AF-A0A3B8US19-F1
#
_cell.length_a   1.000
_cell.length_b   1.000
_cell.length_c   1.000
_cell.angle_alpha   90.00
_cell.angle_beta   90.00
_cell.angle_gamma   90.00
#
_symmetry.space_group_name_H-M   'P 1'
#
loop_
_entity.id
_entity.type
_entity.pdbx_description
1 polymer ?
#
loop_
_entity_poly.entity_id
_entity_poly.type
_entity_poly.pdbx_seq_one_letter_code
_entity_poly.pdbx_strand_id
1 'polypeptide(L)'
;GQDIVIRTVISDENGQTEDITRTYKLAGILKSYTNSWAGGDRVPGVIVTEQAAKDIKRNNNAIYIYTVDDYVNDYEAIYDGLKKKTSSSLIYNSSVYEYEPWSGGNIYDYMYMIIVLVGIAGITYQLSVYSTGRKRVYEILRGLGADRLKLISFVFMESVVIIICSSLAGLIFSIITGRVVTFIIEGITGIVFFTIDKSVYIGLAVMLVISIAVCLAVSIVSQGTSRVAKRSKAANICAKPGRSAHNTDVKHIINRHNYIRQTGSRLMRSQGIIQNISIRVFSLAIMVIVITCVVNGITVYGKYRTVSEKTDTLAFYKQDKNTPYVVNIAYNFRRYWDEQDQSVLNSPDINEVRKNVKLKYSLVYNNMTYDQYRDYMSSNLNGTMPNLKCNNYLLDYNLKRADASMYKGIDKSVINYISSINGVSNIRYGYYETARMWTWDDMDYNNLGVSWYEKAGNNKSLSMKKYSDEEDKYLFATEYVGENSGIYDILEDYAGDDWNYAAFLEGDEAIIFLDKNPEGEYDDTITSGTNIGLMCYQTYPYEDGVSNLNMVYSSYYKAVYNYMKENDIQSQSDILRQEGIISVREKKEFKDRKRKYTYNVRYAPAAVTKAAKVIYVDDEIKSRLKEYIPEFGLYTMVASDKLGEKAVNTQNEVLKEYIGIDELPPEITLAVKYNQLNIRYGLNSVYNGTANAVAAYLRQADFSYNDYSADKEQVKKDTIEALVLYIFTAVAAVLMYISIILLVLNNRVSRFNNRMNILRNHGADNTIVRNIHMYQCIREAIWCVILMPVIVILEMLYLHRNIK
;
A
#
# COMPACT_ATOMS: atom_id res chain seq x y z
N GLY A 1 27.24 5.26 -39.48
CA GLY A 1 27.16 3.81 -39.23
C GLY A 1 26.30 3.16 -40.28
N GLN A 2 25.87 1.93 -40.00
CA GLN A 2 24.96 1.12 -40.82
C GLN A 2 23.65 1.88 -41.10
N ASP A 3 23.08 1.69 -42.29
CA ASP A 3 21.76 2.22 -42.61
C ASP A 3 20.68 1.37 -41.93
N ILE A 4 19.78 2.03 -41.22
CA ILE A 4 18.64 1.43 -40.52
C ILE A 4 17.37 1.98 -41.16
N VAL A 5 16.50 1.09 -41.62
CA VAL A 5 15.20 1.45 -42.17
C VAL A 5 14.16 1.29 -41.07
N ILE A 6 13.45 2.38 -40.77
CA ILE A 6 12.35 2.38 -39.79
C ILE A 6 11.05 2.53 -40.55
N ARG A 7 10.15 1.57 -40.34
CA ARG A 7 8.78 1.58 -40.86
C ARG A 7 7.84 1.90 -39.70
N THR A 8 7.05 2.96 -39.86
CA THR A 8 6.08 3.42 -38.86
C THR A 8 4.68 3.33 -39.45
N VAL A 9 3.80 2.57 -38.81
CA VAL A 9 2.38 2.48 -39.17
C VAL A 9 1.59 3.33 -38.18
N ILE A 10 0.80 4.26 -38.70
CA ILE A 10 -0.06 5.17 -37.92
C ILE A 10 -1.51 4.84 -38.27
N SER A 11 -2.36 4.66 -37.26
CA SER A 11 -3.80 4.47 -37.46
C SER A 11 -4.54 5.69 -36.95
N ASP A 12 -5.45 6.25 -37.76
CA ASP A 12 -6.33 7.33 -37.32
C ASP A 12 -7.51 6.79 -36.49
N GLU A 13 -8.29 7.71 -35.91
CA GLU A 13 -9.46 7.40 -35.07
C GLU A 13 -10.58 6.65 -35.83
N ASN A 14 -10.51 6.63 -37.16
CA ASN A 14 -11.45 5.92 -38.05
C ASN A 14 -10.88 4.58 -38.56
N GLY A 15 -9.70 4.17 -38.10
CA GLY A 15 -9.06 2.91 -38.46
C GLY A 15 -8.33 2.91 -39.82
N GLN A 16 -8.13 4.06 -40.45
CA GLN A 16 -7.29 4.15 -41.66
C GLN A 16 -5.81 4.18 -41.27
N THR A 17 -5.00 3.37 -41.97
CA THR A 17 -3.58 3.21 -41.70
C THR A 17 -2.71 3.94 -42.72
N GLU A 18 -1.86 4.85 -42.26
CA GLU A 18 -0.80 5.50 -43.05
C GLU A 18 0.56 4.83 -42.72
N ASP A 19 1.33 4.49 -43.75
CA ASP A 19 2.62 3.81 -43.62
C ASP A 19 3.76 4.74 -44.04
N ILE A 20 4.66 5.05 -43.10
CA ILE A 20 5.79 5.96 -43.30
C ILE A 20 7.08 5.17 -43.13
N THR A 21 7.86 5.05 -44.20
CA THR A 21 9.18 4.40 -44.20
C THR A 21 10.30 5.42 -44.39
N ARG A 22 11.29 5.44 -43.49
CA ARG A 22 12.46 6.33 -43.57
C ARG A 22 13.75 5.59 -43.23
N THR A 23 14.82 5.95 -43.93
CA THR A 23 16.16 5.40 -43.71
C THR A 23 17.01 6.38 -42.91
N TYR A 24 17.63 5.89 -41.84
CA TYR A 24 18.51 6.65 -40.94
C TYR A 24 19.90 6.03 -40.91
N LYS A 25 20.94 6.86 -40.68
CA LYS A 25 22.29 6.36 -40.39
C LYS A 25 22.47 6.17 -38.89
N LEU A 26 22.85 4.95 -38.48
CA LEU A 26 23.20 4.67 -37.09
C LEU A 26 24.41 5.52 -36.67
N ALA A 27 24.22 6.39 -35.68
CA ALA A 27 25.25 7.26 -35.14
C ALA A 27 25.94 6.68 -33.90
N GLY A 28 25.23 5.87 -33.11
CA GLY A 28 25.75 5.22 -31.91
C GLY A 28 24.71 4.30 -31.27
N ILE A 29 25.17 3.41 -30.39
CA ILE A 29 24.32 2.54 -29.58
C ILE A 29 24.59 2.90 -28.12
N LEU A 30 23.55 3.32 -27.40
CA LEU A 30 23.65 3.52 -25.96
C LEU A 30 23.65 2.15 -25.26
N LYS A 31 24.50 1.97 -24.24
CA LYS A 31 24.44 0.76 -23.40
C LYS A 31 23.08 0.73 -22.70
N SER A 32 22.37 -0.37 -22.87
CA SER A 32 21.01 -0.56 -22.36
C SER A 32 20.99 -0.60 -20.83
N TYR A 33 20.41 0.40 -20.19
CA TYR A 33 19.94 0.33 -18.79
C TYR A 33 18.52 -0.28 -18.69
N THR A 34 18.03 -0.88 -19.79
CA THR A 34 16.64 -1.31 -19.99
C THR A 34 16.17 -2.43 -19.08
N ASN A 35 17.10 -3.17 -18.45
CA ASN A 35 16.73 -4.22 -17.49
C ASN A 35 16.33 -3.66 -16.11
N SER A 36 16.52 -2.36 -15.88
CA SER A 36 16.26 -1.72 -14.58
C SER A 36 14.92 -0.96 -14.54
N TRP A 37 14.20 -0.86 -15.65
CA TRP A 37 12.97 -0.05 -15.77
C TRP A 37 11.77 -0.95 -16.06
N ALA A 38 10.75 -0.92 -15.20
CA ALA A 38 9.48 -1.56 -15.47
C ALA A 38 8.83 -0.89 -16.70
N GLY A 39 8.72 -1.63 -17.81
CA GLY A 39 8.31 -1.11 -19.12
C GLY A 39 9.47 -0.79 -20.07
N GLY A 40 10.64 -1.43 -19.93
CA GLY A 40 11.79 -1.30 -20.86
C GLY A 40 11.43 -1.50 -22.34
N ASP A 41 10.37 -2.26 -22.61
CA ASP A 41 9.73 -2.50 -23.90
C ASP A 41 8.95 -1.28 -24.47
N ARG A 42 8.87 -0.18 -23.70
CA ARG A 42 8.26 1.11 -24.10
C ARG A 42 9.25 2.29 -24.14
N VAL A 43 10.53 2.07 -23.83
CA VAL A 43 11.59 3.09 -24.00
C VAL A 43 11.84 3.28 -25.51
N PRO A 44 12.07 4.50 -26.02
CA PRO A 44 12.31 4.69 -27.45
C PRO A 44 13.47 3.81 -27.92
N GLY A 45 13.16 2.80 -28.74
CA GLY A 45 14.15 1.91 -29.33
C GLY A 45 15.11 2.62 -30.28
N VAL A 46 14.83 3.88 -30.62
CA VAL A 46 15.65 4.75 -31.46
C VAL A 46 15.53 6.20 -30.96
N ILE A 47 16.66 6.88 -30.77
CA ILE A 47 16.72 8.32 -30.50
C ILE A 47 17.01 9.04 -31.81
N VAL A 48 16.14 9.97 -32.18
CA VAL A 48 16.27 10.82 -33.38
C VAL A 48 16.15 12.30 -32.99
N THR A 49 16.49 13.20 -33.91
CA THR A 49 16.30 14.64 -33.69
C THR A 49 14.81 14.98 -33.61
N GLU A 50 14.46 16.08 -32.93
CA GLU A 50 13.07 16.55 -32.82
C GLU A 50 12.41 16.73 -34.20
N GLN A 51 13.15 17.29 -35.17
CA GLN A 51 12.66 17.43 -36.53
C GLN A 51 12.35 16.07 -37.17
N ALA A 52 13.24 15.09 -37.02
CA ALA A 52 13.03 13.75 -37.56
C ALA A 52 11.87 13.01 -36.89
N ALA A 53 11.57 13.29 -35.61
CA ALA A 53 10.40 12.77 -34.90
C ALA A 53 9.09 13.40 -35.40
N LYS A 54 9.10 14.71 -35.69
CA LYS A 54 7.99 15.43 -36.33
C LYS A 54 7.70 14.88 -37.73
N ASP A 55 8.75 14.57 -38.49
CA ASP A 55 8.65 14.04 -39.85
C ASP A 55 7.99 12.64 -39.92
N ILE A 56 7.94 11.90 -38.80
CA ILE A 56 7.22 10.62 -38.66
C ILE A 56 5.93 10.74 -37.83
N LYS A 57 5.42 11.97 -37.64
CA LYS A 57 4.14 12.30 -36.96
C LYS A 57 3.96 11.70 -35.55
N ARG A 58 5.04 11.56 -34.78
CA ARG A 58 5.01 11.12 -33.36
C ARG A 58 5.30 12.31 -32.44
N ASN A 59 4.27 13.07 -32.06
CA ASN A 59 4.43 14.29 -31.25
C ASN A 59 3.79 14.15 -29.86
N ASN A 60 4.54 13.63 -28.89
CA ASN A 60 4.29 13.89 -27.47
C ASN A 60 5.45 14.76 -26.96
N ASN A 61 5.13 15.93 -26.39
CA ASN A 61 6.14 16.85 -25.87
C ASN A 61 6.36 16.55 -24.38
N ALA A 62 7.57 16.10 -24.04
CA ALA A 62 8.01 15.95 -22.65
C ALA A 62 9.23 16.85 -22.42
N ILE A 63 9.27 17.53 -21.27
CA ILE A 63 10.42 18.33 -20.85
C ILE A 63 11.11 17.57 -19.72
N TYR A 64 12.39 17.25 -19.92
CA TYR A 64 13.23 16.62 -18.91
C TYR A 64 14.11 17.69 -18.26
N ILE A 65 14.04 17.81 -16.94
CA ILE A 65 14.83 18.75 -16.16
C ILE A 65 15.82 17.93 -15.33
N TYR A 66 17.10 18.20 -15.50
CA TYR A 66 18.18 17.56 -14.76
C TYR A 66 18.79 18.57 -13.79
N THR A 67 19.14 18.11 -12.59
CA THR A 67 19.88 18.93 -11.62
C THR A 67 21.35 18.99 -12.04
N VAL A 68 21.98 20.14 -11.81
CA VAL A 68 23.39 20.37 -12.18
C VAL A 68 24.34 19.93 -11.05
N ASP A 69 23.84 19.84 -9.82
CA ASP A 69 24.59 19.40 -8.64
C ASP A 69 24.09 18.04 -8.12
N ASP A 70 24.99 17.30 -7.46
CA ASP A 70 24.77 15.96 -6.89
C ASP A 70 23.77 15.95 -5.71
N TYR A 71 23.39 17.12 -5.17
CA TYR A 71 22.50 17.23 -4.00
C TYR A 71 21.52 18.39 -4.16
N VAL A 72 20.23 18.08 -4.21
CA VAL A 72 19.15 19.06 -4.03
C VAL A 72 18.42 18.75 -2.73
N ASN A 73 18.55 19.67 -1.77
CA ASN A 73 18.00 19.50 -0.42
C ASN A 73 16.48 19.68 -0.32
N ASP A 74 15.79 20.10 -1.39
CA ASP A 74 14.37 20.43 -1.35
C ASP A 74 13.65 20.14 -2.69
N TYR A 75 13.69 18.87 -3.11
CA TYR A 75 13.02 18.41 -4.32
C TYR A 75 11.49 18.58 -4.27
N GLU A 76 10.90 18.53 -3.07
CA GLU A 76 9.46 18.68 -2.85
C GLU A 76 9.00 20.10 -3.18
N ALA A 77 9.73 21.12 -2.73
CA ALA A 77 9.46 22.52 -3.09
C ALA A 77 9.60 22.78 -4.60
N ILE A 78 10.54 22.12 -5.28
CA ILE A 78 10.71 22.24 -6.74
C ILE A 78 9.55 21.56 -7.48
N TYR A 79 9.18 20.33 -7.06
CA TYR A 79 8.04 19.61 -7.63
C TYR A 79 6.73 20.38 -7.46
N ASP A 80 6.44 20.86 -6.24
CA ASP A 80 5.25 21.66 -5.96
C ASP A 80 5.28 23.01 -6.69
N GLY A 81 6.46 23.62 -6.79
CA GLY A 81 6.67 24.84 -7.57
C GLY A 81 6.39 24.64 -9.06
N LEU A 82 6.80 23.51 -9.64
CA LEU A 82 6.52 23.14 -11.03
C LEU A 82 5.03 22.80 -11.20
N LYS A 83 4.45 21.99 -10.32
CA LYS A 83 3.03 21.64 -10.33
C LYS A 83 2.12 22.87 -10.28
N LYS A 84 2.47 23.89 -9.48
CA LYS A 84 1.74 25.16 -9.42
C LYS A 84 1.91 26.05 -10.65
N LYS A 85 3.03 25.95 -11.37
CA LYS A 85 3.37 26.83 -12.50
C LYS A 85 3.11 26.22 -13.88
N THR A 86 2.91 24.91 -13.98
CA THR A 86 2.68 24.22 -15.25
C THR A 86 1.27 23.66 -15.33
N SER A 87 0.61 23.79 -16.47
CA SER A 87 -0.67 23.14 -16.82
C SER A 87 -0.48 21.72 -17.40
N SER A 88 0.64 21.07 -17.10
CA SER A 88 1.02 19.77 -17.65
C SER A 88 0.26 18.61 -17.00
N SER A 89 -0.15 17.63 -17.81
CA SER A 89 -0.97 16.48 -17.39
C SER A 89 -0.22 15.39 -16.61
N LEU A 90 1.12 15.43 -16.60
CA LEU A 90 1.96 14.46 -15.90
C LEU A 90 3.31 15.11 -15.52
N ILE A 91 3.65 15.08 -14.22
CA ILE A 91 4.98 15.46 -13.72
C ILE A 91 5.56 14.21 -13.06
N TYR A 92 6.68 13.72 -13.57
CA TYR A 92 7.38 12.53 -13.07
C TYR A 92 8.69 12.95 -12.39
N ASN A 93 8.85 12.59 -11.12
CA ASN A 93 10.08 12.86 -10.38
C ASN A 93 10.88 11.55 -10.21
N SER A 94 12.07 11.47 -10.79
CA SER A 94 12.96 10.31 -10.66
C SER A 94 13.71 10.24 -9.33
N SER A 95 13.96 11.38 -8.65
CA SER A 95 14.76 11.40 -7.40
C SER A 95 14.01 10.82 -6.19
N VAL A 96 12.67 10.81 -6.21
CA VAL A 96 11.85 10.09 -5.21
C VAL A 96 12.11 8.58 -5.25
N TYR A 97 12.63 8.07 -6.36
CA TYR A 97 12.98 6.67 -6.59
C TYR A 97 14.49 6.41 -6.59
N GLU A 98 15.33 7.44 -6.47
CA GLU A 98 16.74 7.30 -6.12
C GLU A 98 16.81 6.98 -4.63
N TYR A 99 16.48 5.73 -4.33
CA TYR A 99 16.65 5.13 -3.02
C TYR A 99 18.15 5.12 -2.70
N GLU A 100 18.64 6.12 -1.97
CA GLU A 100 19.81 5.94 -1.12
C GLU A 100 19.36 5.03 0.02
N PRO A 101 19.87 3.79 0.15
CA PRO A 101 19.30 2.81 1.06
C PRO A 101 19.37 3.18 2.56
N TRP A 102 19.87 4.37 2.91
CA TRP A 102 20.15 4.81 4.27
C TRP A 102 20.22 6.35 4.35
N SER A 103 19.09 7.05 4.52
CA SER A 103 19.13 8.46 4.91
C SER A 103 19.56 8.57 6.39
N GLY A 104 20.87 8.51 6.64
CA GLY A 104 21.44 8.80 7.95
C GLY A 104 22.74 8.04 8.24
N GLY A 105 23.88 8.66 7.96
CA GLY A 105 25.21 8.18 8.38
C GLY A 105 25.29 7.80 9.87
N ASN A 106 24.42 8.37 10.70
CA ASN A 106 24.34 8.12 12.14
C ASN A 106 24.14 6.62 12.51
N ILE A 107 23.33 5.85 11.76
CA ILE A 107 23.07 4.44 12.12
C ILE A 107 24.29 3.55 11.86
N TYR A 108 24.99 3.79 10.75
CA TYR A 108 26.26 3.13 10.46
C TYR A 108 27.31 3.43 11.52
N ASP A 109 27.37 4.67 11.99
CA ASP A 109 28.29 5.09 13.03
C ASP A 109 27.99 4.41 14.38
N TYR A 110 26.71 4.25 14.75
CA TYR A 110 26.33 3.53 15.97
C TYR A 110 26.61 2.02 15.89
N MET A 111 26.32 1.38 14.76
CA MET A 111 26.65 -0.04 14.55
C MET A 111 28.16 -0.26 14.60
N TYR A 112 28.93 0.63 13.96
CA TYR A 112 30.38 0.61 13.98
C TYR A 112 30.91 0.72 15.42
N MET A 113 30.42 1.68 16.21
CA MET A 113 30.83 1.83 17.61
C MET A 113 30.54 0.59 18.44
N ILE A 114 29.38 -0.06 18.28
CA ILE A 114 29.03 -1.27 19.04
C ILE A 114 29.95 -2.43 18.67
N ILE A 115 30.19 -2.67 17.37
CA ILE A 115 31.09 -3.73 16.89
C ILE A 115 32.52 -3.52 17.41
N VAL A 116 32.99 -2.27 17.40
CA VAL A 116 34.30 -1.89 17.93
C VAL A 116 34.42 -2.19 19.41
N LEU A 117 33.43 -1.77 20.22
CA LEU A 117 33.43 -2.02 21.67
C LEU A 117 33.43 -3.51 21.99
N VAL A 118 32.70 -4.31 21.22
CA VAL A 118 32.69 -5.78 21.32
C VAL A 118 34.04 -6.38 20.95
N GLY A 119 34.66 -5.93 19.86
CA GLY A 119 36.00 -6.37 19.44
C GLY A 119 37.06 -6.08 20.50
N ILE A 120 37.04 -4.87 21.07
CA ILE A 120 37.93 -4.45 22.17
C ILE A 120 37.76 -5.35 23.40
N ALA A 121 36.51 -5.67 23.78
CA ALA A 121 36.22 -6.55 24.90
C ALA A 121 36.74 -7.99 24.66
N GLY A 122 36.61 -8.50 23.43
CA GLY A 122 37.12 -9.81 23.02
C GLY A 122 38.65 -9.90 23.09
N ILE A 123 39.35 -8.90 22.54
CA ILE A 123 40.83 -8.81 22.58
C ILE A 123 41.33 -8.69 24.03
N THR A 124 40.66 -7.85 24.83
CA THR A 124 40.94 -7.68 26.26
C THR A 124 40.86 -9.00 27.01
N TYR A 125 39.84 -9.81 26.72
CA TYR A 125 39.70 -11.15 27.29
C TYR A 125 40.86 -12.07 26.87
N GLN A 126 41.25 -12.06 25.58
CA GLN A 126 42.34 -12.88 25.06
C GLN A 126 43.69 -12.57 25.72
N LEU A 127 44.06 -11.29 25.78
CA LEU A 127 45.32 -10.85 26.37
C LEU A 127 45.38 -11.16 27.88
N SER A 128 44.24 -11.03 28.57
CA SER A 128 44.13 -11.44 29.98
C SER A 128 44.35 -12.96 30.15
N VAL A 129 43.81 -13.77 29.23
CA VAL A 129 43.96 -15.22 29.26
C VAL A 129 45.41 -15.63 29.00
N TYR A 130 46.03 -15.04 27.98
CA TYR A 130 47.41 -15.28 27.58
C TYR A 130 48.40 -14.94 28.71
N SER A 131 48.32 -13.73 29.25
CA SER A 131 49.18 -13.25 30.34
C SER A 131 49.06 -14.10 31.62
N THR A 132 47.86 -14.58 31.94
CA THR A 132 47.64 -15.47 33.09
C THR A 132 48.26 -16.85 32.88
N GLY A 133 48.29 -17.36 31.65
CA GLY A 133 48.93 -18.65 31.33
C GLY A 133 50.45 -18.64 31.48
N ARG A 134 51.09 -17.47 31.28
CA ARG A 134 52.54 -17.29 31.37
C ARG A 134 53.07 -16.93 32.76
N LYS A 135 52.22 -16.94 33.80
CA LYS A 135 52.61 -16.62 35.19
C LYS A 135 53.86 -17.36 35.66
N ARG A 136 53.97 -18.67 35.37
CA ARG A 136 55.14 -19.49 35.77
C ARG A 136 56.44 -19.01 35.12
N VAL A 137 56.39 -18.54 33.87
CA VAL A 137 57.55 -18.01 33.15
C VAL A 137 57.96 -16.67 33.75
N TYR A 138 57.00 -15.79 34.05
CA TYR A 138 57.28 -14.51 34.72
C TYR A 138 57.79 -14.69 36.15
N GLU A 139 57.35 -15.74 36.86
CA GLU A 139 57.88 -16.12 38.17
C GLU A 139 59.32 -16.64 38.10
N ILE A 140 59.67 -17.44 37.09
CA ILE A 140 61.05 -17.89 36.83
C ILE A 140 61.95 -16.70 36.50
N LEU A 141 61.51 -15.81 35.60
CA LEU A 141 62.25 -14.58 35.24
C LEU A 141 62.46 -13.66 36.45
N ARG A 142 61.45 -13.55 37.33
CA ARG A 142 61.58 -12.83 38.59
C ARG A 142 62.58 -13.51 39.55
N GLY A 143 62.59 -14.84 39.59
CA GLY A 143 63.57 -15.62 40.35
C GLY A 143 65.01 -15.48 39.83
N LEU A 144 65.19 -15.13 38.56
CA LEU A 144 66.47 -14.84 37.92
C LEU A 144 66.92 -13.37 38.06
N GLY A 145 66.20 -12.55 38.85
CA GLY A 145 66.56 -11.16 39.13
C GLY A 145 65.94 -10.12 38.20
N ALA A 146 64.91 -10.48 37.41
CA ALA A 146 64.19 -9.50 36.60
C ALA A 146 63.35 -8.56 37.48
N ASP A 147 63.63 -7.26 37.37
CA ASP A 147 62.85 -6.22 38.03
C ASP A 147 61.41 -6.15 37.52
N ARG A 148 60.52 -5.62 38.37
CA ARG A 148 59.10 -5.48 38.06
C ARG A 148 58.90 -4.79 36.71
N LEU A 149 59.59 -3.67 36.47
CA LEU A 149 59.53 -2.89 35.23
C LEU A 149 59.93 -3.70 33.99
N LYS A 150 60.93 -4.58 34.10
CA LYS A 150 61.37 -5.46 33.00
C LYS A 150 60.31 -6.51 32.67
N LEU A 151 59.65 -7.08 33.69
CA LEU A 151 58.53 -8.02 33.49
C LEU A 151 57.30 -7.34 32.85
N ILE A 152 56.99 -6.10 33.24
CA ILE A 152 55.91 -5.32 32.60
C ILE A 152 56.24 -5.08 31.13
N SER A 153 57.49 -4.69 30.83
CA SER A 153 57.96 -4.43 29.47
C SER A 153 57.92 -5.69 28.57
N PHE A 154 58.27 -6.87 29.10
CA PHE A 154 58.15 -8.12 28.34
C PHE A 154 56.70 -8.49 27.99
N VAL A 155 55.78 -8.38 28.96
CA VAL A 155 54.34 -8.62 28.71
C VAL A 155 53.79 -7.62 27.70
N PHE A 156 54.24 -6.37 27.78
CA PHE A 156 53.85 -5.28 26.88
C PHE A 156 54.30 -5.56 25.44
N MET A 157 55.58 -5.80 25.22
CA MET A 157 56.12 -6.04 23.86
C MET A 157 55.46 -7.25 23.20
N GLU A 158 55.21 -8.31 23.97
CA GLU A 158 54.54 -9.49 23.47
C GLU A 158 53.08 -9.23 23.06
N SER A 159 52.36 -8.44 23.85
CA SER A 159 50.98 -8.05 23.54
C SER A 159 50.91 -7.14 22.30
N VAL A 160 51.87 -6.21 22.16
CA VAL A 160 51.96 -5.31 21.00
C VAL A 160 52.19 -6.08 19.71
N VAL A 161 53.12 -7.04 19.71
CA VAL A 161 53.43 -7.85 18.52
C VAL A 161 52.21 -8.69 18.09
N ILE A 162 51.52 -9.33 19.04
CA ILE A 162 50.32 -10.13 18.75
C ILE A 162 49.23 -9.26 18.12
N ILE A 163 48.97 -8.06 18.68
CA ILE A 163 47.94 -7.16 18.17
C ILE A 163 48.29 -6.70 16.75
N ILE A 164 49.50 -6.18 16.52
CA ILE A 164 49.91 -5.68 15.20
C ILE A 164 49.77 -6.77 14.14
N CYS A 165 50.27 -7.98 14.40
CA CYS A 165 50.16 -9.09 13.46
C CYS A 165 48.70 -9.49 13.20
N SER A 166 47.87 -9.56 14.25
CA SER A 166 46.46 -9.94 14.12
C SER A 166 45.62 -8.90 13.39
N SER A 167 45.88 -7.61 13.61
CA SER A 167 45.16 -6.53 12.95
C SER A 167 45.56 -6.38 11.49
N LEU A 168 46.84 -6.59 11.14
CA LEU A 168 47.28 -6.62 9.75
C LEU A 168 46.61 -7.77 8.98
N ALA A 169 46.55 -8.96 9.60
CA ALA A 169 45.85 -10.10 9.04
C ALA A 169 44.34 -9.84 8.91
N GLY A 170 43.72 -9.21 9.91
CA GLY A 170 42.31 -8.82 9.89
C GLY A 170 41.99 -7.82 8.78
N LEU A 171 42.86 -6.83 8.55
CA LEU A 171 42.71 -5.84 7.48
C LEU A 171 42.78 -6.50 6.10
N ILE A 172 43.76 -7.37 5.88
CA ILE A 172 43.87 -8.14 4.62
C ILE A 172 42.62 -9.01 4.42
N PHE A 173 42.17 -9.69 5.48
CA PHE A 173 40.98 -10.53 5.42
C PHE A 173 39.71 -9.73 5.12
N SER A 174 39.54 -8.54 5.69
CA SER A 174 38.38 -7.67 5.42
C SER A 174 38.36 -7.17 3.98
N ILE A 175 39.52 -6.81 3.41
CA ILE A 175 39.62 -6.37 2.02
C ILE A 175 39.28 -7.52 1.07
N ILE A 176 39.84 -8.72 1.31
CA ILE A 176 39.56 -9.91 0.49
C ILE A 176 38.08 -10.27 0.57
N THR A 177 37.51 -10.32 1.78
CA THR A 177 36.10 -10.68 1.98
C THR A 177 35.17 -9.66 1.34
N GLY A 178 35.45 -8.36 1.51
CA GLY A 178 34.71 -7.30 0.82
C GLY A 178 34.79 -7.43 -0.70
N ARG A 179 35.94 -7.83 -1.24
CA ARG A 179 36.08 -8.05 -2.69
C ARG A 179 35.37 -9.31 -3.19
N VAL A 180 35.34 -10.37 -2.39
CA VAL A 180 34.60 -11.60 -2.71
C VAL A 180 33.09 -11.36 -2.67
N VAL A 181 32.58 -10.66 -1.66
CA VAL A 181 31.16 -10.32 -1.54
C VAL A 181 30.74 -9.42 -2.71
N THR A 182 31.52 -8.38 -3.02
CA THR A 182 31.24 -7.53 -4.20
C THR A 182 31.29 -8.33 -5.49
N PHE A 183 32.28 -9.22 -5.68
CA PHE A 183 32.35 -10.10 -6.85
C PHE A 183 31.14 -11.05 -6.98
N ILE A 184 30.64 -11.61 -5.87
CA ILE A 184 29.44 -12.46 -5.88
C ILE A 184 28.21 -11.64 -6.26
N ILE A 185 28.06 -10.44 -5.70
CA ILE A 185 26.95 -9.53 -6.03
C ILE A 185 27.04 -9.07 -7.49
N GLU A 186 28.24 -8.74 -7.99
CA GLU A 186 28.51 -8.43 -9.40
C GLU A 186 28.08 -9.60 -10.31
N GLY A 187 28.38 -10.84 -9.91
CA GLY A 187 27.99 -12.04 -10.65
C GLY A 187 26.49 -12.36 -10.64
N ILE A 188 25.78 -12.02 -9.55
CA ILE A 188 24.33 -12.22 -9.43
C ILE A 188 23.54 -11.12 -10.14
N THR A 189 24.01 -9.87 -10.06
CA THR A 189 23.28 -8.70 -10.56
C THR A 189 23.70 -8.26 -11.97
N GLY A 190 24.87 -8.71 -12.45
CA GLY A 190 25.41 -8.34 -13.76
C GLY A 190 25.95 -6.90 -13.83
N ILE A 191 26.05 -6.22 -12.69
CA ILE A 191 26.40 -4.81 -12.57
C ILE A 191 27.76 -4.68 -11.84
N VAL A 192 28.71 -3.96 -12.44
CA VAL A 192 30.03 -3.70 -11.84
C VAL A 192 30.02 -2.32 -11.18
N PHE A 193 29.94 -2.28 -9.86
CA PHE A 193 30.21 -1.07 -9.07
C PHE A 193 31.02 -1.42 -7.82
N PHE A 194 31.77 -0.42 -7.32
CA PHE A 194 32.53 -0.34 -6.06
C PHE A 194 34.06 -0.55 -6.13
N THR A 195 34.76 0.57 -6.02
CA THR A 195 36.12 0.67 -5.47
C THR A 195 36.03 1.04 -3.98
N ILE A 196 36.73 0.33 -3.10
CA ILE A 196 36.79 0.68 -1.67
C ILE A 196 37.45 2.05 -1.54
N ASP A 197 36.76 3.00 -0.90
CA ASP A 197 37.17 4.39 -0.82
C ASP A 197 38.34 4.63 0.16
N LYS A 198 39.17 5.64 -0.12
CA LYS A 198 40.42 5.91 0.65
C LYS A 198 40.15 6.23 2.12
N SER A 199 39.00 6.83 2.41
CA SER A 199 38.53 7.18 3.76
C SER A 199 38.39 5.96 4.68
N VAL A 200 37.97 4.81 4.14
CA VAL A 200 37.82 3.55 4.88
C VAL A 200 39.17 3.01 5.34
N TYR A 201 40.21 3.10 4.50
CA TYR A 201 41.57 2.69 4.86
C TYR A 201 42.17 3.55 5.98
N ILE A 202 41.89 4.85 5.98
CA ILE A 202 42.34 5.78 7.02
C ILE A 202 41.62 5.48 8.35
N GLY A 203 40.30 5.23 8.31
CA GLY A 203 39.52 4.83 9.49
C GLY A 203 40.05 3.54 10.13
N LEU A 204 40.39 2.53 9.32
CA LEU A 204 40.99 1.29 9.81
C LEU A 204 42.36 1.51 10.50
N ALA A 205 43.19 2.41 9.96
CA ALA A 205 44.49 2.74 10.56
C ALA A 205 44.37 3.49 11.90
N VAL A 206 43.40 4.40 12.04
CA VAL A 206 43.14 5.11 13.30
C VAL A 206 42.66 4.14 14.39
N MET A 207 41.80 3.20 14.03
CA MET A 207 41.22 2.23 14.97
C MET A 207 42.22 1.19 15.48
N LEU A 208 43.23 0.88 14.66
CA LEU A 208 44.42 0.13 15.07
C LEU A 208 45.12 0.84 16.25
N VAL A 209 45.36 2.15 16.12
CA VAL A 209 46.07 2.96 17.14
C VAL A 209 45.27 3.02 18.45
N ILE A 210 43.95 3.21 18.37
CA ILE A 210 43.06 3.23 19.55
C ILE A 210 43.06 1.87 20.26
N SER A 211 43.00 0.77 19.51
CA SER A 211 43.03 -0.59 20.07
C SER A 211 44.33 -0.89 20.82
N ILE A 212 45.47 -0.42 20.31
CA ILE A 212 46.78 -0.52 20.97
C ILE A 212 46.77 0.27 22.30
N ALA A 213 46.19 1.47 22.31
CA ALA A 213 46.11 2.32 23.51
C ALA A 213 45.20 1.73 24.60
N VAL A 214 44.06 1.12 24.24
CA VAL A 214 43.16 0.47 25.20
C VAL A 214 43.79 -0.80 25.79
N CYS A 215 44.49 -1.59 24.97
CA CYS A 215 45.23 -2.77 25.44
C CYS A 215 46.36 -2.41 26.41
N LEU A 216 47.00 -1.25 26.22
CA LEU A 216 47.95 -0.65 27.15
C LEU A 216 47.34 -0.42 28.54
N ALA A 217 46.17 0.21 28.60
CA ALA A 217 45.45 0.46 29.85
C ALA A 217 45.05 -0.84 30.57
N VAL A 218 44.54 -1.84 29.83
CA VAL A 218 44.15 -3.14 30.38
C VAL A 218 45.36 -3.91 30.93
N SER A 219 46.48 -3.92 30.21
CA SER A 219 47.69 -4.65 30.62
C SER A 219 48.25 -4.12 31.94
N ILE A 220 48.19 -2.79 32.15
CA ILE A 220 48.59 -2.13 33.40
C ILE A 220 47.65 -2.51 34.56
N VAL A 221 46.34 -2.49 34.35
CA VAL A 221 45.32 -2.83 35.37
C VAL A 221 45.37 -4.32 35.75
N SER A 222 45.59 -5.21 34.78
CA SER A 222 45.69 -6.66 35.01
C SER A 222 46.90 -7.05 35.88
N GLN A 223 47.98 -6.27 35.85
CA GLN A 223 49.14 -6.45 36.72
C GLN A 223 48.96 -5.77 38.08
N GLY A 224 48.17 -4.70 38.18
CA GLY A 224 47.84 -4.03 39.45
C GLY A 224 46.98 -4.87 40.40
N THR A 225 46.17 -5.79 39.86
CA THR A 225 45.34 -6.74 40.64
C THR A 225 46.11 -7.96 41.13
N SER A 226 47.40 -8.12 40.76
CA SER A 226 48.33 -9.02 41.45
C SER A 226 48.79 -8.48 42.80
N ARG A 227 47.88 -7.83 43.57
CA ARG A 227 48.08 -7.74 45.02
C ARG A 227 47.94 -9.15 45.54
N VAL A 228 49.11 -9.79 45.70
CA VAL A 228 49.49 -10.55 46.88
C VAL A 228 48.26 -10.82 47.72
N ALA A 229 47.75 -12.06 47.68
CA ALA A 229 47.12 -12.61 48.88
C ALA A 229 48.15 -12.35 49.98
N LYS A 230 47.97 -11.25 50.71
CA LYS A 230 48.64 -11.05 51.97
C LYS A 230 48.23 -12.32 52.69
N ARG A 231 49.18 -13.26 52.84
CA ARG A 231 49.24 -14.06 54.06
C ARG A 231 49.00 -13.03 55.14
N SER A 232 47.77 -12.97 55.65
CA SER A 232 47.47 -12.17 56.81
C SER A 232 48.51 -12.56 57.85
N LYS A 233 48.94 -11.58 58.63
CA LYS A 233 49.87 -11.73 59.75
C LYS A 233 49.32 -12.77 60.74
N ALA A 234 49.48 -14.05 60.43
CA ALA A 234 49.03 -15.20 61.21
C ALA A 234 50.03 -16.37 61.08
N ALA A 235 51.22 -16.12 60.51
CA ALA A 235 52.34 -17.07 60.48
C ALA A 235 53.49 -16.67 61.43
N ASN A 236 53.34 -15.60 62.21
CA ASN A 236 54.29 -15.18 63.26
C ASN A 236 53.62 -15.03 64.64
N ILE A 237 52.58 -15.82 64.92
CA ILE A 237 52.14 -16.06 66.30
C ILE A 237 52.13 -17.57 66.47
N CYS A 238 53.33 -18.14 66.62
CA CYS A 238 53.46 -19.38 67.36
C CYS A 238 53.03 -19.11 68.81
N ALA A 239 52.37 -20.13 69.38
CA ALA A 239 52.12 -20.34 70.81
C ALA A 239 51.03 -19.50 71.49
N LYS A 240 49.77 -19.93 71.34
CA LYS A 240 48.92 -20.28 72.51
C LYS A 240 48.02 -21.49 72.16
N PRO A 241 48.06 -22.58 72.94
CA PRO A 241 47.14 -23.69 72.76
C PRO A 241 45.78 -23.33 73.38
N GLY A 242 44.70 -23.76 72.72
CA GLY A 242 43.34 -23.64 73.27
C GLY A 242 42.61 -22.37 72.86
N ARG A 243 42.01 -22.39 71.67
CA ARG A 243 40.66 -21.86 71.40
C ARG A 243 40.29 -22.20 69.96
N SER A 244 39.29 -23.07 69.81
CA SER A 244 38.66 -23.40 68.54
C SER A 244 38.12 -22.12 67.91
N ALA A 245 38.70 -21.70 66.78
CA ALA A 245 38.13 -20.68 65.94
C ALA A 245 37.09 -21.34 65.04
N HIS A 246 35.83 -21.26 65.45
CA HIS A 246 34.67 -21.61 64.64
C HIS A 246 34.51 -20.56 63.52
N ASN A 247 35.34 -20.66 62.47
CA ASN A 247 35.10 -20.01 61.19
C ASN A 247 34.60 -21.08 60.22
N THR A 248 33.36 -20.89 59.77
CA THR A 248 32.64 -21.69 58.78
C THR A 248 33.34 -21.68 57.42
N ASP A 249 34.43 -22.43 57.32
CA ASP A 249 34.96 -22.96 56.06
C ASP A 249 34.15 -24.23 55.75
N VAL A 250 32.96 -24.06 55.16
CA VAL A 250 32.23 -25.21 54.61
C VAL A 250 33.00 -25.69 53.37
N LYS A 251 34.04 -26.50 53.60
CA LYS A 251 34.60 -27.40 52.58
C LYS A 251 33.48 -28.36 52.19
N HIS A 252 32.74 -28.03 51.13
CA HIS A 252 31.85 -29.03 50.52
C HIS A 252 32.73 -30.21 50.09
N ILE A 253 32.56 -31.35 50.77
CA ILE A 253 33.22 -32.61 50.44
C ILE A 253 32.80 -32.99 49.03
N ILE A 254 33.78 -33.26 48.16
CA ILE A 254 33.53 -33.76 46.81
C ILE A 254 33.00 -35.19 46.97
N ASN A 255 31.79 -35.45 46.48
CA ASN A 255 31.17 -36.77 46.49
C ASN A 255 30.75 -37.16 45.06
N ARG A 256 30.40 -38.44 44.85
CA ARG A 256 30.05 -38.99 43.53
C ARG A 256 28.97 -38.17 42.81
N HIS A 257 28.01 -37.60 43.55
CA HIS A 257 26.86 -36.86 43.01
C HIS A 257 27.16 -35.40 42.67
N ASN A 258 28.20 -34.80 43.24
CA ASN A 258 28.53 -33.38 43.03
C ASN A 258 29.91 -33.15 42.37
N TYR A 259 30.61 -34.23 42.03
CA TYR A 259 31.96 -34.22 41.49
C TYR A 259 32.12 -33.31 40.27
N ILE A 260 31.29 -33.50 39.24
CA ILE A 260 31.34 -32.70 37.99
C ILE A 260 31.10 -31.21 38.29
N ARG A 261 30.08 -30.92 39.10
CA ARG A 261 29.67 -29.56 39.49
C ARG A 261 30.76 -28.83 40.27
N GLN A 262 31.32 -29.49 41.29
CA GLN A 262 32.34 -28.91 42.15
C GLN A 262 33.67 -28.73 41.41
N THR A 263 34.11 -29.73 40.64
CA THR A 263 35.34 -29.67 39.85
C THR A 263 35.25 -28.58 38.79
N GLY A 264 34.14 -28.52 38.05
CA GLY A 264 33.87 -27.47 37.07
C GLY A 264 33.86 -26.06 37.69
N SER A 265 33.22 -25.89 38.85
CA SER A 265 33.16 -24.60 39.56
C SER A 265 34.53 -24.15 40.11
N ARG A 266 35.35 -25.07 40.62
CA ARG A 266 36.71 -24.77 41.12
C ARG A 266 37.64 -24.35 39.98
N LEU A 267 37.55 -25.03 38.84
CA LEU A 267 38.29 -24.65 37.63
C LEU A 267 37.92 -23.23 37.18
N MET A 268 36.63 -22.88 37.13
CA MET A 268 36.19 -21.53 36.76
C MET A 268 36.63 -20.44 37.76
N ARG A 269 36.64 -20.72 39.08
CA ARG A 269 37.20 -19.77 40.08
C ARG A 269 38.69 -19.50 39.86
N SER A 270 39.43 -20.46 39.30
CA SER A 270 40.86 -20.29 38.99
C SER A 270 41.16 -19.43 37.74
N GLN A 271 40.14 -19.10 36.93
CA GLN A 271 40.30 -18.23 35.75
C GLN A 271 40.45 -16.74 36.12
N GLY A 272 40.00 -16.34 37.32
CA GLY A 272 39.99 -14.95 37.76
C GLY A 272 38.63 -14.29 37.58
N ILE A 273 38.31 -13.37 38.50
CA ILE A 273 36.99 -12.74 38.63
C ILE A 273 36.65 -11.93 37.37
N ILE A 274 37.63 -11.19 36.84
CA ILE A 274 37.44 -10.31 35.67
C ILE A 274 37.04 -11.12 34.43
N GLN A 275 37.74 -12.21 34.12
CA GLN A 275 37.42 -13.07 32.95
C GLN A 275 36.01 -13.65 33.01
N ASN A 276 35.56 -14.08 34.20
CA ASN A 276 34.21 -14.62 34.37
C ASN A 276 33.12 -13.53 34.29
N ILE A 277 33.38 -12.33 34.80
CA ILE A 277 32.42 -11.23 34.71
C ILE A 277 32.32 -10.73 33.27
N SER A 278 33.44 -10.56 32.57
CA SER A 278 33.47 -10.04 31.19
C SER A 278 32.66 -10.89 30.22
N ILE A 279 32.76 -12.24 30.29
CA ILE A 279 31.97 -13.14 29.41
C ILE A 279 30.47 -12.98 29.65
N ARG A 280 30.06 -12.78 30.91
CA ARG A 280 28.65 -12.65 31.28
C ARG A 280 28.07 -11.31 30.85
N VAL A 281 28.81 -10.23 31.09
CA VAL A 281 28.43 -8.88 30.62
C VAL A 281 28.33 -8.87 29.10
N PHE A 282 29.28 -9.50 28.41
CA PHE A 282 29.22 -9.64 26.95
C PHE A 282 28.01 -10.45 26.49
N SER A 283 27.74 -11.61 27.12
CA SER A 283 26.57 -12.45 26.81
C SER A 283 25.25 -11.70 27.02
N LEU A 284 25.13 -10.94 28.10
CA LEU A 284 23.98 -10.10 28.39
C LEU A 284 23.84 -8.96 27.37
N ALA A 285 24.94 -8.32 26.98
CA ALA A 285 24.91 -7.25 25.97
C ALA A 285 24.40 -7.77 24.62
N ILE A 286 24.86 -8.95 24.17
CA ILE A 286 24.35 -9.60 22.96
C ILE A 286 22.86 -9.93 23.11
N MET A 287 22.46 -10.47 24.26
CA MET A 287 21.05 -10.78 24.53
C MET A 287 20.18 -9.53 24.41
N VAL A 288 20.60 -8.40 25.00
CA VAL A 288 19.90 -7.12 24.89
C VAL A 288 19.82 -6.64 23.44
N ILE A 289 20.92 -6.71 22.68
CA ILE A 289 20.93 -6.32 21.26
C ILE A 289 19.92 -7.15 20.46
N VAL A 290 19.96 -8.47 20.59
CA VAL A 290 19.05 -9.37 19.85
C VAL A 290 17.59 -9.12 20.23
N ILE A 291 17.28 -8.95 21.52
CA ILE A 291 15.92 -8.63 21.99
C ILE A 291 15.46 -7.29 21.40
N THR A 292 16.29 -6.25 21.48
CA THR A 292 15.96 -4.93 20.93
C THR A 292 15.70 -4.98 19.43
N CYS A 293 16.52 -5.71 18.66
CA CYS A 293 16.29 -5.91 17.22
C CYS A 293 14.94 -6.60 16.95
N VAL A 294 14.60 -7.65 17.71
CA VAL A 294 13.31 -8.36 17.54
C VAL A 294 12.13 -7.47 17.91
N VAL A 295 12.17 -6.79 19.07
CA VAL A 295 11.09 -5.91 19.54
C VAL A 295 10.87 -4.74 18.59
N ASN A 296 11.94 -4.10 18.12
CA ASN A 296 11.83 -2.99 17.17
C ASN A 296 11.35 -3.49 15.80
N GLY A 297 11.81 -4.66 15.34
CA GLY A 297 11.30 -5.28 14.11
C GLY A 297 9.80 -5.55 14.17
N ILE A 298 9.30 -6.11 15.28
CA ILE A 298 7.86 -6.31 15.50
C ILE A 298 7.12 -4.97 15.50
N THR A 299 7.66 -3.96 16.18
CA THR A 299 7.03 -2.64 16.30
C THR A 299 6.90 -1.94 14.94
N VAL A 300 7.97 -1.94 14.15
CA VAL A 300 7.97 -1.31 12.81
C VAL A 300 7.07 -2.08 11.84
N TYR A 301 7.10 -3.42 11.87
CA TYR A 301 6.17 -4.22 11.07
C TYR A 301 4.71 -4.00 11.48
N GLY A 302 4.43 -3.81 12.77
CA GLY A 302 3.11 -3.44 13.27
C GLY A 302 2.59 -2.13 12.68
N LYS A 303 3.44 -1.11 12.59
CA LYS A 303 3.11 0.17 11.92
C LYS A 303 2.85 0.00 10.42
N TYR A 304 3.63 -0.83 9.74
CA TYR A 304 3.37 -1.15 8.33
C TYR A 304 2.00 -1.83 8.16
N ARG A 305 1.67 -2.77 9.03
CA ARG A 305 0.43 -3.55 8.92
C ARG A 305 -0.81 -2.65 8.93
N THR A 306 -0.88 -1.67 9.83
CA THR A 306 -2.02 -0.74 9.90
C THR A 306 -2.17 0.12 8.65
N VAL A 307 -1.06 0.47 7.99
CA VAL A 307 -1.07 1.20 6.71
C VAL A 307 -1.40 0.29 5.52
N SER A 308 -0.91 -0.95 5.54
CA SER A 308 -1.13 -1.94 4.47
C SER A 308 -2.59 -2.41 4.35
N GLU A 309 -3.38 -2.20 5.40
CA GLU A 309 -4.81 -2.50 5.43
C GLU A 309 -5.66 -1.42 4.76
N LYS A 310 -5.07 -0.30 4.35
CA LYS A 310 -5.73 0.81 3.64
C LYS A 310 -5.61 0.66 2.12
N THR A 311 -6.46 1.37 1.38
CA THR A 311 -6.53 1.32 -0.09
C THR A 311 -5.39 2.12 -0.71
N ASP A 312 -4.51 1.52 -1.52
CA ASP A 312 -3.48 2.29 -2.22
C ASP A 312 -4.07 2.94 -3.49
N THR A 313 -4.91 2.24 -4.24
CA THR A 313 -5.59 2.80 -5.43
C THR A 313 -7.06 2.40 -5.43
N LEU A 314 -7.93 3.40 -5.56
CA LEU A 314 -9.38 3.21 -5.71
C LEU A 314 -9.77 3.54 -7.14
N ALA A 315 -10.40 2.60 -7.84
CA ALA A 315 -10.73 2.74 -9.25
C ALA A 315 -12.14 2.25 -9.54
N PHE A 316 -12.83 2.86 -10.50
CA PHE A 316 -14.11 2.38 -11.02
C PHE A 316 -14.10 2.35 -12.54
N TYR A 317 -14.81 1.38 -13.10
CA TYR A 317 -14.87 1.12 -14.53
C TYR A 317 -15.81 2.11 -15.21
N LYS A 318 -15.29 2.88 -16.18
CA LYS A 318 -16.13 3.79 -16.96
C LYS A 318 -16.76 3.08 -18.15
N GLN A 319 -18.07 3.04 -18.17
CA GLN A 319 -18.91 2.49 -19.21
C GLN A 319 -19.82 3.59 -19.75
N ASP A 320 -20.29 3.48 -21.00
CA ASP A 320 -21.40 4.31 -21.47
C ASP A 320 -21.14 5.82 -21.33
N LYS A 321 -19.86 6.23 -21.47
CA LYS A 321 -19.28 7.58 -21.26
C LYS A 321 -20.01 8.74 -21.92
N ASN A 322 -20.90 8.43 -22.87
CA ASN A 322 -21.67 9.41 -23.61
C ASN A 322 -23.17 9.43 -23.22
N THR A 323 -23.59 8.77 -22.14
CA THR A 323 -25.00 8.71 -21.73
C THR A 323 -25.34 9.92 -20.86
N PRO A 324 -26.23 10.82 -21.32
CA PRO A 324 -26.73 11.92 -20.51
C PRO A 324 -27.70 11.42 -19.44
N TYR A 325 -27.91 12.20 -18.38
CA TYR A 325 -29.00 11.94 -17.45
C TYR A 325 -30.33 12.28 -18.11
N VAL A 326 -31.37 11.52 -17.80
CA VAL A 326 -32.73 11.82 -18.25
C VAL A 326 -33.65 11.96 -17.07
N VAL A 327 -34.21 13.16 -16.93
CA VAL A 327 -35.28 13.43 -15.98
C VAL A 327 -36.60 13.26 -16.72
N ASN A 328 -37.50 12.46 -16.15
CA ASN A 328 -38.89 12.38 -16.59
C ASN A 328 -39.73 13.19 -15.61
N ILE A 329 -40.38 14.25 -16.11
CA ILE A 329 -41.26 15.08 -15.29
C ILE A 329 -42.68 15.07 -15.84
N ALA A 330 -43.62 15.31 -14.94
CA ALA A 330 -44.96 15.73 -15.30
C ALA A 330 -45.20 17.11 -14.69
N TYR A 331 -45.64 18.08 -15.47
CA TYR A 331 -45.80 19.46 -14.98
C TYR A 331 -47.11 20.08 -15.46
N ASN A 332 -47.53 21.14 -14.76
CA ASN A 332 -48.69 21.93 -15.15
C ASN A 332 -48.38 22.79 -16.38
N PHE A 333 -48.56 22.20 -17.55
CA PHE A 333 -48.23 22.81 -18.84
C PHE A 333 -49.04 24.05 -19.14
N ARG A 334 -50.32 24.08 -18.75
CA ARG A 334 -51.16 25.26 -19.00
C ARG A 334 -50.63 26.46 -18.22
N ARG A 335 -50.39 26.29 -16.92
CA ARG A 335 -49.81 27.32 -16.06
C ARG A 335 -48.43 27.76 -16.55
N TYR A 336 -47.60 26.81 -17.01
CA TYR A 336 -46.32 27.13 -17.62
C TYR A 336 -46.48 28.03 -18.86
N TRP A 337 -47.42 27.74 -19.77
CA TRP A 337 -47.66 28.58 -20.95
C TRP A 337 -48.22 29.96 -20.62
N ASP A 338 -49.01 30.07 -19.56
CA ASP A 338 -49.60 31.32 -19.10
C ASP A 338 -48.57 32.21 -18.38
N GLU A 339 -47.63 31.62 -17.63
CA GLU A 339 -46.65 32.34 -16.81
C GLU A 339 -45.26 32.49 -17.46
N GLN A 340 -44.93 31.74 -18.52
CA GLN A 340 -43.63 31.85 -19.19
C GLN A 340 -43.45 33.23 -19.85
N ASP A 341 -42.23 33.76 -19.77
CA ASP A 341 -41.87 35.00 -20.44
C ASP A 341 -41.33 34.70 -21.85
N GLN A 342 -42.16 34.96 -22.86
CA GLN A 342 -41.78 34.73 -24.25
C GLN A 342 -40.67 35.67 -24.75
N SER A 343 -40.47 36.83 -24.12
CA SER A 343 -39.47 37.82 -24.55
C SER A 343 -38.04 37.32 -24.29
N VAL A 344 -37.85 36.50 -23.25
CA VAL A 344 -36.52 36.01 -22.85
C VAL A 344 -36.14 34.67 -23.48
N LEU A 345 -37.05 33.99 -24.20
CA LEU A 345 -36.79 32.68 -24.83
C LEU A 345 -35.64 32.70 -25.86
N ASN A 346 -35.37 33.88 -26.43
CA ASN A 346 -34.26 34.12 -27.37
C ASN A 346 -33.23 35.12 -26.82
N SER A 347 -33.23 35.40 -25.51
CA SER A 347 -32.28 36.33 -24.90
C SER A 347 -30.84 35.83 -25.10
N PRO A 348 -29.88 36.73 -25.40
CA PRO A 348 -28.46 36.38 -25.37
C PRO A 348 -27.93 36.15 -23.95
N ASP A 349 -28.63 36.64 -22.92
CA ASP A 349 -28.32 36.37 -21.52
C ASP A 349 -28.94 35.04 -21.07
N ILE A 350 -28.08 34.06 -20.82
CA ILE A 350 -28.49 32.73 -20.38
C ILE A 350 -29.28 32.76 -19.06
N ASN A 351 -28.98 33.71 -18.17
CA ASN A 351 -29.67 33.82 -16.88
C ASN A 351 -31.12 34.28 -17.06
N GLU A 352 -31.44 35.05 -18.10
CA GLU A 352 -32.81 35.39 -18.45
C GLU A 352 -33.55 34.20 -19.06
N VAL A 353 -32.94 33.46 -19.99
CA VAL A 353 -33.54 32.26 -20.59
C VAL A 353 -33.87 31.22 -19.52
N ARG A 354 -33.01 31.10 -18.49
CA ARG A 354 -33.19 30.16 -17.36
C ARG A 354 -34.42 30.44 -16.50
N LYS A 355 -34.95 31.66 -16.47
CA LYS A 355 -36.18 31.96 -15.71
C LYS A 355 -37.34 31.05 -16.12
N ASN A 356 -37.48 30.79 -17.42
CA ASN A 356 -38.50 29.88 -17.94
C ASN A 356 -38.20 28.42 -17.60
N VAL A 357 -36.92 28.02 -17.60
CA VAL A 357 -36.53 26.67 -17.17
C VAL A 357 -36.89 26.47 -15.70
N LYS A 358 -36.55 27.44 -14.83
CA LYS A 358 -36.91 27.40 -13.40
C LYS A 358 -38.41 27.34 -13.17
N LEU A 359 -39.19 28.17 -13.88
CA LEU A 359 -40.65 28.16 -13.83
C LEU A 359 -41.23 26.79 -14.24
N LYS A 360 -40.71 26.16 -15.28
CA LYS A 360 -41.17 24.83 -15.71
C LYS A 360 -41.02 23.81 -14.58
N TYR A 361 -39.87 23.84 -13.91
CA TYR A 361 -39.52 22.91 -12.85
C TYR A 361 -40.23 23.19 -11.52
N SER A 362 -40.58 24.44 -11.22
CA SER A 362 -41.42 24.78 -10.06
C SER A 362 -42.89 24.37 -10.20
N LEU A 363 -43.31 23.98 -11.42
CA LEU A 363 -44.67 23.53 -11.74
C LEU A 363 -44.77 22.00 -11.88
N VAL A 364 -43.74 21.26 -11.46
CA VAL A 364 -43.72 19.80 -11.51
C VAL A 364 -44.69 19.21 -10.49
N TYR A 365 -45.38 18.16 -10.92
CA TYR A 365 -46.25 17.33 -10.11
C TYR A 365 -45.48 16.09 -9.66
N ASN A 366 -45.01 16.11 -8.43
CA ASN A 366 -44.38 14.95 -7.82
C ASN A 366 -45.44 13.86 -7.54
N ASN A 367 -45.01 12.59 -7.48
CA ASN A 367 -45.85 11.46 -7.08
C ASN A 367 -47.04 11.13 -8.00
N MET A 368 -46.82 11.19 -9.31
CA MET A 368 -47.78 10.67 -10.27
C MET A 368 -48.09 9.19 -10.02
N THR A 369 -49.36 8.87 -9.78
CA THR A 369 -49.84 7.49 -9.69
C THR A 369 -50.05 6.87 -11.08
N TYR A 370 -50.05 5.54 -11.16
CA TYR A 370 -50.33 4.85 -12.42
C TYR A 370 -51.71 5.19 -12.97
N ASP A 371 -52.73 5.33 -12.11
CA ASP A 371 -54.08 5.71 -12.54
C ASP A 371 -54.09 7.11 -13.18
N GLN A 372 -53.41 8.09 -12.57
CA GLN A 372 -53.26 9.43 -13.15
C GLN A 372 -52.51 9.41 -14.48
N TYR A 373 -51.42 8.63 -14.58
CA TYR A 373 -50.69 8.46 -15.84
C TYR A 373 -51.54 7.78 -16.92
N ARG A 374 -52.27 6.71 -16.57
CA ARG A 374 -53.16 5.98 -17.47
C ARG A 374 -54.28 6.89 -17.99
N ASP A 375 -54.85 7.70 -17.12
CA ASP A 375 -55.91 8.65 -17.46
C ASP A 375 -55.38 9.77 -18.35
N TYR A 376 -54.16 10.29 -18.11
CA TYR A 376 -53.46 11.21 -19.03
C TYR A 376 -53.28 10.58 -20.43
N MET A 377 -52.74 9.36 -20.49
CA MET A 377 -52.51 8.62 -21.74
C MET A 377 -53.81 8.22 -22.47
N SER A 378 -54.94 8.24 -21.77
CA SER A 378 -56.27 7.92 -22.32
C SER A 378 -57.08 9.17 -22.67
N SER A 379 -56.87 10.28 -21.96
CA SER A 379 -57.58 11.56 -22.16
C SER A 379 -56.99 12.41 -23.28
N ASN A 380 -55.78 12.13 -23.76
CA ASN A 380 -55.33 12.63 -25.09
C ASN A 380 -56.22 12.15 -26.26
N LEU A 381 -57.18 11.24 -26.01
CA LEU A 381 -58.25 10.89 -26.95
C LEU A 381 -59.60 11.59 -26.66
N ASN A 382 -59.85 12.16 -25.47
CA ASN A 382 -61.17 12.68 -25.06
C ASN A 382 -61.19 13.90 -24.07
N GLY A 383 -60.08 14.60 -23.86
CA GLY A 383 -60.07 15.99 -23.32
C GLY A 383 -60.23 16.21 -21.81
N THR A 384 -60.20 15.19 -20.95
CA THR A 384 -60.54 15.33 -19.51
C THR A 384 -59.37 15.52 -18.53
N MET A 385 -58.11 15.61 -18.98
CA MET A 385 -56.98 16.02 -18.12
C MET A 385 -56.20 17.20 -18.76
N PRO A 386 -56.79 18.41 -18.87
CA PRO A 386 -56.38 19.43 -19.84
C PRO A 386 -55.06 20.17 -19.52
N ASN A 387 -54.48 19.98 -18.34
CA ASN A 387 -53.44 20.88 -17.82
C ASN A 387 -52.09 20.20 -17.55
N LEU A 388 -51.98 18.88 -17.69
CA LEU A 388 -50.77 18.14 -17.34
C LEU A 388 -49.99 17.74 -18.60
N LYS A 389 -48.65 17.85 -18.58
CA LYS A 389 -47.80 17.34 -19.66
C LYS A 389 -46.67 16.50 -19.09
N CYS A 390 -46.54 15.28 -19.62
CA CYS A 390 -45.46 14.36 -19.33
C CYS A 390 -44.37 14.53 -20.39
N ASN A 391 -43.17 14.91 -19.98
CA ASN A 391 -42.03 15.11 -20.87
C ASN A 391 -40.76 14.52 -20.24
N ASN A 392 -39.77 14.25 -21.09
CA ASN A 392 -38.46 13.82 -20.67
C ASN A 392 -37.43 14.84 -21.16
N TYR A 393 -36.50 15.20 -20.29
CA TYR A 393 -35.46 16.19 -20.56
C TYR A 393 -34.08 15.58 -20.34
N LEU A 394 -33.18 15.87 -21.28
CA LEU A 394 -31.78 15.47 -21.20
C LEU A 394 -31.02 16.50 -20.36
N LEU A 395 -30.32 16.03 -19.34
CA LEU A 395 -29.38 16.80 -18.56
C LEU A 395 -27.96 16.34 -18.93
N ASP A 396 -27.20 17.24 -19.54
CA ASP A 396 -25.89 16.93 -20.13
C ASP A 396 -24.89 18.10 -20.01
N TYR A 397 -25.39 19.32 -19.80
CA TYR A 397 -24.55 20.50 -19.74
C TYR A 397 -23.99 20.69 -18.32
N ASN A 398 -22.70 21.01 -18.17
CA ASN A 398 -22.04 21.21 -16.86
C ASN A 398 -22.22 20.03 -15.87
N LEU A 399 -22.41 18.81 -16.38
CA LEU A 399 -22.50 17.58 -15.61
C LEU A 399 -21.54 16.55 -16.20
N LYS A 400 -20.90 15.78 -15.32
CA LYS A 400 -20.27 14.52 -15.75
C LYS A 400 -21.36 13.58 -16.22
N ARG A 401 -21.15 12.96 -17.38
CA ARG A 401 -22.09 11.96 -17.91
C ARG A 401 -22.12 10.73 -17.02
N ALA A 402 -23.28 10.11 -16.92
CA ALA A 402 -23.46 8.83 -16.24
C ALA A 402 -22.58 7.76 -16.88
N ASP A 403 -21.45 7.43 -16.25
CA ASP A 403 -20.45 6.53 -16.80
C ASP A 403 -20.07 5.36 -15.89
N ALA A 404 -20.80 5.15 -14.79
CA ALA A 404 -20.66 3.96 -13.95
C ALA A 404 -22.03 3.34 -13.69
N SER A 405 -22.18 2.05 -14.00
CA SER A 405 -23.41 1.30 -13.77
C SER A 405 -23.14 -0.07 -13.16
N MET A 406 -24.05 -0.56 -12.32
CA MET A 406 -23.85 -1.80 -11.57
C MET A 406 -24.12 -3.07 -12.37
N TYR A 407 -24.68 -2.97 -13.58
CA TYR A 407 -25.05 -4.16 -14.36
C TYR A 407 -23.96 -4.64 -15.33
N LYS A 408 -22.88 -3.87 -15.48
CA LYS A 408 -21.69 -4.28 -16.23
C LYS A 408 -20.50 -4.36 -15.31
N GLY A 409 -19.97 -5.58 -15.21
CA GLY A 409 -18.80 -5.86 -14.40
C GLY A 409 -17.50 -5.64 -15.16
N ILE A 410 -16.42 -5.64 -14.39
CA ILE A 410 -15.06 -5.65 -14.89
C ILE A 410 -14.75 -6.99 -15.55
N ASP A 411 -14.08 -6.97 -16.69
CA ASP A 411 -13.62 -8.18 -17.35
C ASP A 411 -12.57 -8.92 -16.50
N LYS A 412 -12.70 -10.25 -16.39
CA LYS A 412 -11.76 -11.09 -15.62
C LYS A 412 -10.31 -10.96 -16.11
N SER A 413 -10.09 -10.73 -17.40
CA SER A 413 -8.76 -10.54 -17.96
C SER A 413 -8.06 -9.29 -17.40
N VAL A 414 -8.81 -8.21 -17.17
CA VAL A 414 -8.32 -6.96 -16.57
C VAL A 414 -7.90 -7.22 -15.12
N ILE A 415 -8.74 -7.92 -14.36
CA ILE A 415 -8.46 -8.27 -12.96
C ILE A 415 -7.21 -9.16 -12.87
N ASN A 416 -7.14 -10.20 -13.70
CA ASN A 416 -6.01 -11.13 -13.73
C ASN A 416 -4.71 -10.40 -14.04
N TYR A 417 -4.74 -9.46 -15.00
CA TYR A 417 -3.55 -8.67 -15.33
C TYR A 417 -3.12 -7.80 -14.13
N ILE A 418 -4.03 -7.02 -13.54
CA ILE A 418 -3.70 -6.16 -12.37
C ILE A 418 -3.14 -7.02 -11.24
N SER A 419 -3.74 -8.18 -10.95
CA SER A 419 -3.28 -9.09 -9.90
C SER A 419 -1.89 -9.69 -10.18
N SER A 420 -1.47 -9.75 -11.45
CA SER A 420 -0.15 -10.23 -11.86
C SER A 420 0.94 -9.16 -11.79
N ILE A 421 0.58 -7.89 -11.60
CA ILE A 421 1.56 -6.80 -11.47
C ILE A 421 2.34 -6.98 -10.17
N ASN A 422 3.66 -7.05 -10.29
CA ASN A 422 4.54 -7.23 -9.14
C ASN A 422 4.35 -6.10 -8.13
N GLY A 423 4.12 -6.46 -6.87
CA GLY A 423 3.85 -5.53 -5.78
C GLY A 423 2.36 -5.31 -5.49
N VAL A 424 1.43 -5.77 -6.33
CA VAL A 424 0.01 -5.85 -5.95
C VAL A 424 -0.16 -6.99 -4.94
N SER A 425 -0.68 -6.68 -3.76
CA SER A 425 -0.86 -7.64 -2.67
C SER A 425 -2.29 -8.18 -2.59
N ASN A 426 -3.28 -7.32 -2.83
CA ASN A 426 -4.69 -7.68 -2.76
C ASN A 426 -5.54 -6.73 -3.61
N ILE A 427 -6.65 -7.26 -4.13
CA ILE A 427 -7.69 -6.50 -4.82
C ILE A 427 -9.01 -6.83 -4.16
N ARG A 428 -9.69 -5.81 -3.64
CA ARG A 428 -11.08 -5.90 -3.17
C ARG A 428 -12.00 -5.29 -4.22
N TYR A 429 -13.23 -5.77 -4.26
CA TYR A 429 -14.23 -5.37 -5.25
C TYR A 429 -15.37 -4.60 -4.56
N GLY A 430 -15.95 -3.66 -5.28
CA GLY A 430 -17.09 -2.87 -4.81
C GLY A 430 -18.04 -2.50 -5.94
N TYR A 431 -19.05 -1.69 -5.60
CA TYR A 431 -20.04 -1.22 -6.55
C TYR A 431 -20.24 0.29 -6.41
N TYR A 432 -19.99 0.99 -7.52
CA TYR A 432 -20.17 2.43 -7.62
C TYR A 432 -21.07 2.76 -8.80
N GLU A 433 -22.09 3.57 -8.59
CA GLU A 433 -23.11 3.85 -9.59
C GLU A 433 -23.31 5.34 -9.77
N THR A 434 -23.25 5.81 -11.01
CA THR A 434 -23.62 7.19 -11.38
C THR A 434 -24.78 7.22 -12.35
N ALA A 435 -25.17 6.08 -12.95
CA ALA A 435 -26.18 6.07 -14.01
C ALA A 435 -27.64 6.05 -13.55
N ARG A 436 -27.91 5.86 -12.26
CA ARG A 436 -29.27 5.74 -11.75
C ARG A 436 -29.78 7.07 -11.21
N MET A 437 -30.98 7.45 -11.64
CA MET A 437 -31.67 8.64 -11.17
C MET A 437 -32.35 8.37 -9.83
N TRP A 438 -32.41 9.39 -8.97
CA TRP A 438 -33.18 9.36 -7.74
C TRP A 438 -34.40 10.27 -7.82
N THR A 439 -35.39 10.01 -6.99
CA THR A 439 -36.57 10.85 -6.76
C THR A 439 -36.93 10.88 -5.28
N TRP A 440 -37.61 11.94 -4.81
CA TRP A 440 -38.25 11.98 -3.49
C TRP A 440 -39.49 12.87 -3.55
N ASP A 441 -40.36 12.74 -2.55
CA ASP A 441 -41.73 13.29 -2.58
C ASP A 441 -41.78 14.81 -2.82
N ASP A 442 -40.90 15.56 -2.14
CA ASP A 442 -40.84 17.03 -2.22
C ASP A 442 -39.63 17.54 -3.02
N MET A 443 -39.15 16.75 -3.99
CA MET A 443 -38.01 17.12 -4.83
C MET A 443 -38.21 18.47 -5.53
N ASP A 444 -37.30 19.41 -5.29
CA ASP A 444 -37.22 20.68 -6.01
C ASP A 444 -36.10 20.66 -7.05
N TYR A 445 -36.48 20.48 -8.31
CA TYR A 445 -35.56 20.50 -9.45
C TYR A 445 -34.79 21.83 -9.62
N ASN A 446 -35.25 22.92 -9.03
CA ASN A 446 -34.49 24.18 -8.99
C ASN A 446 -33.34 24.11 -7.99
N ASN A 447 -33.56 23.52 -6.81
CA ASN A 447 -32.50 23.28 -5.82
C ASN A 447 -31.46 22.29 -6.36
N LEU A 448 -31.89 21.27 -7.12
CA LEU A 448 -30.99 20.41 -7.90
C LEU A 448 -30.14 21.20 -8.91
N GLY A 449 -30.52 22.43 -9.27
CA GLY A 449 -29.79 23.26 -10.23
C GLY A 449 -30.08 22.90 -11.68
N VAL A 450 -31.23 22.27 -11.99
CA VAL A 450 -31.52 21.74 -13.34
C VAL A 450 -31.44 22.79 -14.46
N SER A 451 -31.67 24.08 -14.16
CA SER A 451 -31.47 25.18 -15.11
C SER A 451 -30.04 25.34 -15.62
N TRP A 452 -29.05 24.75 -14.94
CA TRP A 452 -27.66 24.70 -15.35
C TRP A 452 -27.33 23.50 -16.24
N TYR A 453 -28.19 22.48 -16.23
CA TYR A 453 -27.91 21.17 -16.82
C TYR A 453 -28.75 20.84 -18.05
N GLU A 454 -29.97 21.39 -18.11
CA GLU A 454 -30.80 21.34 -19.32
C GLU A 454 -30.37 22.39 -20.34
N LYS A 455 -30.43 22.04 -21.62
CA LYS A 455 -30.26 22.99 -22.71
C LYS A 455 -31.32 24.10 -22.68
N ALA A 456 -30.89 25.35 -22.47
CA ALA A 456 -31.77 26.49 -22.51
C ALA A 456 -32.01 27.01 -23.95
N GLY A 457 -33.24 26.86 -24.46
CA GLY A 457 -33.72 27.55 -25.66
C GLY A 457 -33.32 26.98 -27.03
N ASN A 458 -33.81 27.62 -28.11
CA ASN A 458 -33.60 27.22 -29.51
C ASN A 458 -32.27 27.70 -30.12
N ASN A 459 -31.44 28.41 -29.36
CA ASN A 459 -30.26 29.08 -29.88
C ASN A 459 -29.06 28.12 -29.93
N LYS A 460 -28.71 27.63 -31.13
CA LYS A 460 -27.63 26.65 -31.34
C LYS A 460 -26.25 27.16 -30.87
N SER A 461 -26.00 28.48 -30.86
CA SER A 461 -24.72 29.07 -30.46
C SER A 461 -24.46 29.04 -28.95
N LEU A 462 -25.52 29.10 -28.12
CA LEU A 462 -25.42 29.03 -26.66
C LEU A 462 -25.11 27.61 -26.16
N SER A 463 -25.38 26.60 -26.98
CA SER A 463 -25.24 25.18 -26.63
C SER A 463 -23.82 24.62 -26.67
N MET A 464 -22.80 25.46 -26.87
CA MET A 464 -21.39 25.05 -26.86
C MET A 464 -20.58 25.69 -25.73
N LYS A 465 -21.18 26.53 -24.88
CA LYS A 465 -20.47 27.20 -23.79
C LYS A 465 -20.74 26.51 -22.46
N LYS A 466 -19.68 26.17 -21.74
CA LYS A 466 -19.73 25.86 -20.31
C LYS A 466 -20.28 27.10 -19.58
N TYR A 467 -21.23 26.91 -18.67
CA TYR A 467 -21.91 28.03 -18.01
C TYR A 467 -21.26 28.43 -16.68
N SER A 468 -20.47 27.53 -16.07
CA SER A 468 -19.75 27.74 -14.81
C SER A 468 -18.26 27.44 -14.97
N ASP A 469 -17.42 28.14 -14.22
CA ASP A 469 -15.99 27.85 -14.12
C ASP A 469 -15.72 26.61 -13.23
N GLU A 470 -16.70 26.17 -12.43
CA GLU A 470 -16.59 24.99 -11.58
C GLU A 470 -16.44 23.70 -12.39
N GLU A 471 -15.70 22.72 -11.87
CA GLU A 471 -15.59 21.40 -12.49
C GLU A 471 -16.95 20.67 -12.52
N ASP A 472 -17.21 19.98 -13.63
CA ASP A 472 -18.44 19.20 -13.78
C ASP A 472 -18.48 18.08 -12.73
N LYS A 473 -19.62 17.88 -12.09
CA LYS A 473 -19.87 16.81 -11.11
C LYS A 473 -20.87 15.80 -11.65
N TYR A 474 -20.89 14.59 -11.10
CA TYR A 474 -22.04 13.69 -11.31
C TYR A 474 -23.27 14.27 -10.60
N LEU A 475 -24.46 14.12 -11.19
CA LEU A 475 -25.69 14.55 -10.51
C LEU A 475 -25.98 13.63 -9.31
N PHE A 476 -25.97 12.32 -9.56
CA PHE A 476 -26.15 11.28 -8.54
C PHE A 476 -24.95 10.34 -8.55
N ALA A 477 -24.49 9.96 -7.36
CA ALA A 477 -23.46 8.94 -7.16
C ALA A 477 -23.89 8.02 -6.00
N THR A 478 -23.78 6.70 -6.17
CA THR A 478 -24.14 5.73 -5.12
C THR A 478 -22.99 4.78 -4.90
N GLU A 479 -22.47 4.71 -3.68
CA GLU A 479 -21.52 3.71 -3.23
C GLU A 479 -22.29 2.63 -2.47
N TYR A 480 -22.29 1.39 -2.99
CA TYR A 480 -22.96 0.28 -2.31
C TYR A 480 -21.97 -0.54 -1.52
N VAL A 481 -22.29 -0.77 -0.24
CA VAL A 481 -21.39 -1.36 0.75
C VAL A 481 -22.02 -2.60 1.38
N GLY A 482 -21.23 -3.67 1.52
CA GLY A 482 -21.64 -4.90 2.21
C GLY A 482 -21.23 -4.92 3.68
N GLU A 483 -21.76 -5.88 4.44
CA GLU A 483 -21.75 -6.00 5.92
C GLU A 483 -20.39 -5.85 6.64
N ASN A 484 -19.25 -5.94 5.94
CA ASN A 484 -17.91 -5.88 6.53
C ASN A 484 -17.04 -4.71 5.98
N SER A 485 -17.67 -3.59 5.61
CA SER A 485 -16.97 -2.42 5.10
C SER A 485 -16.39 -1.55 6.23
N GLY A 486 -15.10 -1.20 6.13
CA GLY A 486 -14.45 -0.27 7.08
C GLY A 486 -14.96 1.17 6.99
N ILE A 487 -15.89 1.46 6.06
CA ILE A 487 -16.57 2.74 5.97
C ILE A 487 -17.54 2.95 7.15
N TYR A 488 -18.03 1.88 7.77
CA TYR A 488 -19.07 1.96 8.80
C TYR A 488 -18.63 2.76 10.02
N ASP A 489 -17.41 2.56 10.50
CA ASP A 489 -16.84 3.33 11.62
C ASP A 489 -16.84 4.84 11.31
N ILE A 490 -16.61 5.21 10.04
CA ILE A 490 -16.65 6.62 9.62
C ILE A 490 -18.09 7.12 9.54
N LEU A 491 -19.02 6.30 9.03
CA LEU A 491 -20.43 6.67 8.98
C LEU A 491 -21.03 6.83 10.38
N GLU A 492 -20.65 5.98 11.33
CA GLU A 492 -21.11 6.03 12.73
C GLU A 492 -20.75 7.38 13.37
N ASP A 493 -19.51 7.86 13.16
CA ASP A 493 -19.06 9.16 13.66
C ASP A 493 -19.93 10.34 13.19
N TYR A 494 -20.51 10.25 11.99
CA TYR A 494 -21.35 11.32 11.41
C TYR A 494 -22.84 11.11 11.63
N ALA A 495 -23.30 9.86 11.62
CA ALA A 495 -24.71 9.53 11.79
C ALA A 495 -25.14 9.65 13.27
N GLY A 496 -24.24 9.31 14.20
CA GLY A 496 -24.49 9.27 15.65
C GLY A 496 -25.32 8.07 16.09
N ASP A 497 -25.75 8.08 17.36
CA ASP A 497 -26.42 6.95 18.03
C ASP A 497 -27.81 6.58 17.47
N ASP A 498 -28.43 7.46 16.66
CA ASP A 498 -29.77 7.26 16.09
C ASP A 498 -29.78 6.42 14.79
N TRP A 499 -28.61 5.94 14.34
CA TRP A 499 -28.48 5.15 13.11
C TRP A 499 -28.94 3.69 13.31
N ASN A 500 -29.93 3.25 12.51
CA ASN A 500 -30.33 1.85 12.49
C ASN A 500 -29.48 1.03 11.50
N TYR A 501 -28.37 0.50 12.00
CA TYR A 501 -27.46 -0.34 11.21
C TYR A 501 -28.15 -1.55 10.54
N ALA A 502 -29.11 -2.18 11.22
CA ALA A 502 -29.83 -3.32 10.65
C ALA A 502 -30.74 -2.89 9.47
N ALA A 503 -31.44 -1.77 9.58
CA ALA A 503 -32.22 -1.22 8.48
C ALA A 503 -31.33 -0.79 7.31
N PHE A 504 -30.14 -0.25 7.60
CA PHE A 504 -29.14 0.07 6.59
C PHE A 504 -28.69 -1.18 5.82
N LEU A 505 -28.36 -2.28 6.52
CA LEU A 505 -27.94 -3.54 5.90
C LEU A 505 -29.04 -4.23 5.09
N GLU A 506 -30.31 -3.96 5.36
CA GLU A 506 -31.42 -4.42 4.51
C GLU A 506 -31.69 -3.49 3.32
N GLY A 507 -31.00 -2.34 3.25
CA GLY A 507 -31.19 -1.32 2.22
C GLY A 507 -32.38 -0.40 2.47
N ASP A 508 -33.04 -0.50 3.62
CA ASP A 508 -34.20 0.31 3.98
C ASP A 508 -33.79 1.71 4.47
N GLU A 509 -32.53 1.86 4.91
CA GLU A 509 -31.90 3.14 5.25
C GLU A 509 -30.60 3.36 4.48
N ALA A 510 -30.30 4.62 4.17
CA ALA A 510 -29.07 5.05 3.52
C ALA A 510 -28.55 6.37 4.12
N ILE A 511 -27.25 6.61 3.98
CA ILE A 511 -26.62 7.88 4.38
C ILE A 511 -26.40 8.73 3.13
N ILE A 512 -26.85 9.98 3.18
CA ILE A 512 -26.79 10.91 2.06
C ILE A 512 -25.75 11.99 2.35
N PHE A 513 -24.92 12.25 1.36
CA PHE A 513 -23.94 13.31 1.31
C PHE A 513 -24.38 14.32 0.26
N LEU A 514 -24.58 15.56 0.68
CA LEU A 514 -25.12 16.64 -0.15
C LEU A 514 -24.04 17.70 -0.38
N ASP A 515 -23.71 17.96 -1.64
CA ASP A 515 -22.83 19.04 -2.06
C ASP A 515 -23.66 20.25 -2.53
N LYS A 516 -23.02 21.40 -2.69
CA LYS A 516 -23.64 22.62 -3.18
C LYS A 516 -23.92 22.52 -4.68
N ASN A 517 -25.09 23.03 -5.08
CA ASN A 517 -25.45 23.21 -6.47
C ASN A 517 -24.59 24.32 -7.13
N PRO A 518 -24.68 24.53 -8.46
CA PRO A 518 -23.91 25.55 -9.16
C PRO A 518 -24.18 27.00 -8.71
N GLU A 519 -25.23 27.24 -7.93
CA GLU A 519 -25.56 28.55 -7.35
C GLU A 519 -24.96 28.71 -5.93
N GLY A 520 -24.25 27.69 -5.42
CA GLY A 520 -23.59 27.71 -4.12
C GLY A 520 -24.51 27.33 -2.94
N GLU A 521 -25.69 26.81 -3.23
CA GLU A 521 -26.73 26.50 -2.25
C GLU A 521 -26.87 24.98 -2.06
N TYR A 522 -27.20 24.55 -0.84
CA TYR A 522 -27.57 23.18 -0.55
C TYR A 522 -29.07 22.98 -0.78
N ASP A 523 -29.47 21.82 -1.27
CA ASP A 523 -30.88 21.45 -1.36
C ASP A 523 -31.47 21.19 0.04
N ASP A 524 -32.49 21.95 0.41
CA ASP A 524 -33.18 21.85 1.70
C ASP A 524 -34.38 20.89 1.69
N THR A 525 -34.72 20.31 0.53
CA THR A 525 -35.84 19.36 0.39
C THR A 525 -35.48 17.92 0.75
N ILE A 526 -34.19 17.57 0.72
CA ILE A 526 -33.69 16.27 1.15
C ILE A 526 -33.16 16.35 2.59
N THR A 527 -33.90 15.75 3.52
CA THR A 527 -33.59 15.79 4.96
C THR A 527 -33.57 14.39 5.56
N SER A 528 -33.16 14.29 6.83
CA SER A 528 -33.21 13.00 7.53
C SER A 528 -34.68 12.56 7.69
N GLY A 529 -34.99 11.34 7.27
CA GLY A 529 -36.35 10.80 7.19
C GLY A 529 -36.99 10.86 5.80
N THR A 530 -36.40 11.57 4.83
CA THR A 530 -36.91 11.62 3.45
C THR A 530 -36.87 10.24 2.79
N ASN A 531 -37.97 9.84 2.16
CA ASN A 531 -38.00 8.63 1.32
C ASN A 531 -37.38 8.93 -0.04
N ILE A 532 -36.42 8.10 -0.45
CA ILE A 532 -35.69 8.23 -1.71
C ILE A 532 -36.01 7.03 -2.59
N GLY A 533 -36.52 7.31 -3.78
CA GLY A 533 -36.79 6.34 -4.83
C GLY A 533 -35.61 6.20 -5.79
N LEU A 534 -35.05 5.00 -5.90
CA LEU A 534 -34.08 4.65 -6.93
C LEU A 534 -34.82 4.25 -8.20
N MET A 535 -34.66 5.01 -9.28
CA MET A 535 -35.39 4.76 -10.53
C MET A 535 -34.84 3.56 -11.30
N CYS A 536 -35.63 3.02 -12.23
CA CYS A 536 -35.13 2.08 -13.22
C CYS A 536 -34.07 2.75 -14.12
N TYR A 537 -33.10 1.98 -14.63
CA TYR A 537 -32.31 2.45 -15.77
C TYR A 537 -33.24 2.71 -16.95
N GLN A 538 -32.99 3.80 -17.67
CA GLN A 538 -33.78 4.10 -18.84
C GLN A 538 -33.59 3.03 -19.93
N THR A 539 -34.69 2.56 -20.49
CA THR A 539 -34.71 1.41 -21.41
C THR A 539 -35.85 1.52 -22.44
N TYR A 540 -35.82 0.67 -23.46
CA TYR A 540 -36.78 0.60 -24.58
C TYR A 540 -38.06 -0.20 -24.19
N PRO A 541 -39.27 0.07 -24.74
CA PRO A 541 -39.63 1.11 -25.71
C PRO A 541 -39.73 2.52 -25.14
N TYR A 542 -39.25 3.48 -25.93
CA TYR A 542 -39.53 4.90 -25.74
C TYR A 542 -40.80 5.27 -26.52
N GLU A 543 -41.74 6.00 -25.91
CA GLU A 543 -42.98 6.39 -26.60
C GLU A 543 -42.74 7.25 -27.86
N ASP A 544 -43.49 6.91 -28.92
CA ASP A 544 -43.52 7.59 -30.22
C ASP A 544 -43.87 9.07 -30.07
N GLY A 545 -42.98 9.95 -30.56
CA GLY A 545 -43.26 11.39 -30.58
C GLY A 545 -42.11 12.32 -30.96
N VAL A 546 -40.86 11.86 -30.98
CA VAL A 546 -39.75 12.69 -31.48
C VAL A 546 -38.79 11.85 -32.31
N SER A 547 -38.67 12.23 -33.58
CA SER A 547 -37.82 11.69 -34.63
C SER A 547 -36.32 11.91 -34.41
N ASN A 548 -35.80 11.68 -33.19
CA ASN A 548 -34.39 11.82 -32.87
C ASN A 548 -33.82 10.49 -32.36
N LEU A 549 -33.72 9.51 -33.28
CA LEU A 549 -32.85 8.34 -33.14
C LEU A 549 -31.36 8.70 -32.93
N ASN A 550 -31.01 9.99 -32.98
CA ASN A 550 -29.68 10.53 -32.65
C ASN A 550 -29.41 10.68 -31.14
N MET A 551 -30.30 10.24 -30.24
CA MET A 551 -30.08 10.26 -28.79
C MET A 551 -29.04 9.19 -28.38
N VAL A 552 -28.04 9.59 -27.61
CA VAL A 552 -26.99 8.68 -27.12
C VAL A 552 -27.55 7.80 -26.00
N TYR A 553 -28.11 6.66 -26.36
CA TYR A 553 -28.66 5.71 -25.40
C TYR A 553 -27.59 4.81 -24.78
N SER A 554 -27.81 4.43 -23.51
CA SER A 554 -26.98 3.48 -22.76
C SER A 554 -26.86 2.13 -23.48
N SER A 555 -25.82 1.37 -23.14
CA SER A 555 -25.64 0.02 -23.66
C SER A 555 -26.81 -0.90 -23.29
N TYR A 556 -27.40 -0.74 -22.10
CA TYR A 556 -28.57 -1.52 -21.69
C TYR A 556 -29.80 -1.22 -22.55
N TYR A 557 -30.09 0.06 -22.83
CA TYR A 557 -31.18 0.44 -23.74
C TYR A 557 -31.02 -0.24 -25.10
N LYS A 558 -29.80 -0.21 -25.67
CA LYS A 558 -29.51 -0.84 -26.97
C LYS A 558 -29.69 -2.35 -26.92
N ALA A 559 -29.29 -3.02 -25.84
CA ALA A 559 -29.47 -4.45 -25.67
C ALA A 559 -30.97 -4.82 -25.68
N VAL A 560 -31.79 -4.10 -24.90
CA VAL A 560 -33.24 -4.31 -24.86
C VAL A 560 -33.90 -4.01 -26.21
N TYR A 561 -33.52 -2.93 -26.87
CA TYR A 561 -34.02 -2.59 -28.21
C TYR A 561 -33.70 -3.67 -29.24
N ASN A 562 -32.44 -4.12 -29.30
CA ASN A 562 -32.01 -5.14 -30.24
C ASN A 562 -32.75 -6.46 -29.99
N TYR A 563 -32.86 -6.88 -28.72
CA TYR A 563 -33.63 -8.06 -28.35
C TYR A 563 -35.09 -7.97 -28.81
N MET A 564 -35.76 -6.84 -28.53
CA MET A 564 -37.16 -6.65 -28.95
C MET A 564 -37.34 -6.61 -30.46
N LYS A 565 -36.36 -6.08 -31.19
CA LYS A 565 -36.35 -6.03 -32.65
C LYS A 565 -36.11 -7.42 -33.25
N GLU A 566 -35.12 -8.16 -32.76
CA GLU A 566 -34.75 -9.50 -33.24
C GLU A 566 -35.84 -10.54 -32.99
N ASN A 567 -36.61 -10.38 -31.91
CA ASN A 567 -37.70 -11.29 -31.54
C ASN A 567 -39.07 -10.79 -31.99
N ASP A 568 -39.14 -9.77 -32.87
CA ASP A 568 -40.38 -9.28 -33.46
C ASP A 568 -41.45 -8.85 -32.43
N ILE A 569 -41.02 -8.47 -31.21
CA ILE A 569 -41.91 -8.05 -30.12
C ILE A 569 -42.60 -6.72 -30.50
N GLN A 570 -41.90 -5.85 -31.23
CA GLN A 570 -42.48 -4.63 -31.80
C GLN A 570 -43.40 -4.91 -33.00
N SER A 571 -42.99 -5.78 -33.92
CA SER A 571 -43.75 -6.04 -35.15
C SER A 571 -45.05 -6.77 -34.88
N GLN A 572 -45.16 -7.57 -33.80
CA GLN A 572 -46.45 -8.06 -33.32
C GLN A 572 -47.46 -6.91 -33.12
N SER A 573 -47.02 -5.73 -32.65
CA SER A 573 -47.89 -4.55 -32.46
C SER A 573 -48.28 -3.81 -33.75
N ASP A 574 -47.47 -3.91 -34.80
CA ASP A 574 -47.75 -3.34 -36.13
C ASP A 574 -48.52 -4.32 -37.04
N ILE A 575 -48.26 -5.63 -36.93
CA ILE A 575 -49.05 -6.73 -37.52
C ILE A 575 -50.48 -6.71 -36.96
N LEU A 576 -50.61 -6.49 -35.64
CA LEU A 576 -51.86 -6.19 -34.92
C LEU A 576 -52.65 -4.98 -35.47
N ARG A 577 -51.97 -4.08 -36.17
CA ARG A 577 -52.52 -2.83 -36.71
C ARG A 577 -52.88 -2.95 -38.19
N GLN A 578 -52.15 -3.77 -38.95
CA GLN A 578 -52.33 -3.93 -40.40
C GLN A 578 -53.22 -5.11 -40.82
N GLU A 579 -53.23 -6.22 -40.08
CA GLU A 579 -53.87 -7.45 -40.60
C GLU A 579 -55.27 -7.76 -40.03
N GLY A 580 -55.67 -7.15 -38.91
CA GLY A 580 -56.98 -7.45 -38.30
C GLY A 580 -57.13 -8.89 -37.78
N ILE A 581 -56.02 -9.61 -37.61
CA ILE A 581 -55.97 -11.06 -37.31
C ILE A 581 -56.05 -11.39 -35.81
N ILE A 582 -55.94 -10.40 -34.92
CA ILE A 582 -55.92 -10.61 -33.46
C ILE A 582 -57.15 -9.96 -32.82
N SER A 583 -57.69 -10.54 -31.75
CA SER A 583 -58.90 -10.03 -31.10
C SER A 583 -58.70 -8.62 -30.54
N VAL A 584 -59.76 -7.80 -30.48
CA VAL A 584 -59.76 -6.45 -29.86
C VAL A 584 -59.18 -6.47 -28.44
N ARG A 585 -59.31 -7.61 -27.75
CA ARG A 585 -58.84 -7.86 -26.38
C ARG A 585 -57.31 -7.87 -26.28
N GLU A 586 -56.62 -8.65 -27.11
CA GLU A 586 -55.15 -8.80 -27.07
C GLU A 586 -54.43 -7.48 -27.40
N LYS A 587 -55.01 -6.67 -28.30
CA LYS A 587 -54.52 -5.32 -28.62
C LYS A 587 -54.62 -4.36 -27.43
N LYS A 588 -55.69 -4.47 -26.63
CA LYS A 588 -55.89 -3.66 -25.43
C LYS A 588 -54.89 -4.06 -24.34
N GLU A 589 -54.74 -5.36 -24.11
CA GLU A 589 -53.81 -5.92 -23.13
C GLU A 589 -52.35 -5.51 -23.42
N PHE A 590 -51.89 -5.55 -24.68
CA PHE A 590 -50.55 -5.06 -25.03
C PHE A 590 -50.36 -3.56 -24.77
N LYS A 591 -51.33 -2.72 -25.15
CA LYS A 591 -51.26 -1.28 -24.90
C LYS A 591 -51.21 -0.95 -23.40
N ASP A 592 -51.97 -1.67 -22.60
CA ASP A 592 -52.00 -1.48 -21.15
C ASP A 592 -50.67 -1.93 -20.52
N ARG A 593 -50.09 -3.06 -20.95
CA ARG A 593 -48.74 -3.49 -20.56
C ARG A 593 -47.67 -2.46 -20.94
N LYS A 594 -47.68 -1.94 -22.17
CA LYS A 594 -46.74 -0.89 -22.62
C LYS A 594 -46.84 0.37 -21.74
N ARG A 595 -48.06 0.84 -21.47
CA ARG A 595 -48.29 2.01 -20.58
C ARG A 595 -47.77 1.75 -19.17
N LYS A 596 -48.07 0.59 -18.60
CA LYS A 596 -47.59 0.21 -17.26
C LYS A 596 -46.08 0.16 -17.19
N TYR A 597 -45.44 -0.44 -18.20
CA TYR A 597 -43.99 -0.46 -18.33
C TYR A 597 -43.38 0.95 -18.43
N THR A 598 -43.93 1.81 -19.30
CA THR A 598 -43.46 3.19 -19.44
C THR A 598 -43.61 3.98 -18.14
N TYR A 599 -44.72 3.80 -17.41
CA TYR A 599 -44.91 4.38 -16.08
C TYR A 599 -43.84 3.90 -15.10
N ASN A 600 -43.64 2.58 -15.01
CA ASN A 600 -42.69 1.98 -14.07
C ASN A 600 -41.24 2.41 -14.33
N VAL A 601 -40.85 2.59 -15.59
CA VAL A 601 -39.49 3.02 -15.95
C VAL A 601 -39.29 4.52 -15.71
N ARG A 602 -40.34 5.35 -15.81
CA ARG A 602 -40.22 6.82 -15.78
C ARG A 602 -40.60 7.47 -14.47
N TYR A 603 -41.57 6.93 -13.75
CA TYR A 603 -42.23 7.60 -12.63
C TYR A 603 -42.33 6.74 -11.37
N ALA A 604 -42.22 5.41 -11.47
CA ALA A 604 -42.17 4.55 -10.29
C ALA A 604 -40.72 4.23 -9.89
N PRO A 605 -40.38 4.26 -8.59
CA PRO A 605 -39.09 3.80 -8.13
C PRO A 605 -38.98 2.27 -8.24
N ALA A 606 -37.81 1.78 -8.65
CA ALA A 606 -37.46 0.36 -8.67
C ALA A 606 -37.14 -0.17 -7.26
N ALA A 607 -36.61 0.69 -6.40
CA ALA A 607 -36.45 0.44 -4.97
C ALA A 607 -36.61 1.75 -4.21
N VAL A 608 -36.99 1.65 -2.93
CA VAL A 608 -37.14 2.80 -2.04
C VAL A 608 -36.27 2.56 -0.82
N THR A 609 -35.61 3.63 -0.37
CA THR A 609 -34.85 3.68 0.88
C THR A 609 -35.20 4.97 1.60
N LYS A 610 -34.81 5.09 2.87
CA LYS A 610 -35.00 6.31 3.66
C LYS A 610 -33.65 6.93 4.00
N ALA A 611 -33.53 8.24 3.87
CA ALA A 611 -32.35 8.97 4.32
C ALA A 611 -32.26 8.90 5.85
N ALA A 612 -31.41 8.03 6.41
CA ALA A 612 -31.18 7.98 7.85
C ALA A 612 -30.51 9.28 8.33
N LYS A 613 -29.56 9.78 7.53
CA LYS A 613 -28.87 11.04 7.76
C LYS A 613 -28.58 11.74 6.44
N VAL A 614 -28.60 13.07 6.48
CA VAL A 614 -28.09 13.93 5.42
C VAL A 614 -26.91 14.72 5.98
N ILE A 615 -25.77 14.65 5.30
CA ILE A 615 -24.49 15.23 5.71
C ILE A 615 -24.05 16.18 4.61
N TYR A 616 -23.77 17.44 4.96
CA TYR A 616 -23.24 18.42 4.01
C TYR A 616 -21.76 18.15 3.73
N VAL A 617 -21.39 18.06 2.47
CA VAL A 617 -20.04 17.71 2.05
C VAL A 617 -19.09 18.90 2.24
N ASP A 618 -17.99 18.65 2.95
CA ASP A 618 -16.85 19.55 3.06
C ASP A 618 -15.53 18.83 2.74
N ASP A 619 -14.41 19.55 2.81
CA ASP A 619 -13.08 19.00 2.54
C ASP A 619 -12.65 17.94 3.56
N GLU A 620 -13.15 18.02 4.81
CA GLU A 620 -12.85 17.03 5.85
C GLU A 620 -13.51 15.69 5.52
N ILE A 621 -14.80 15.71 5.20
CA ILE A 621 -15.58 14.52 4.81
C ILE A 621 -14.96 13.89 3.55
N LYS A 622 -14.66 14.69 2.52
CA LYS A 622 -13.99 14.21 1.30
C LYS A 622 -12.67 13.53 1.65
N SER A 623 -11.88 14.12 2.53
CA SER A 623 -10.58 13.56 2.94
C SER A 623 -10.72 12.25 3.72
N ARG A 624 -11.69 12.12 4.61
CA ARG A 624 -11.93 10.90 5.40
C ARG A 624 -12.50 9.76 4.57
N LEU A 625 -13.32 10.06 3.56
CA LEU A 625 -14.00 9.06 2.73
C LEU A 625 -13.31 8.78 1.38
N LYS A 626 -12.23 9.50 1.03
CA LYS A 626 -11.52 9.36 -0.27
C LYS A 626 -11.10 7.92 -0.62
N GLU A 627 -10.82 7.08 0.38
CA GLU A 627 -10.41 5.69 0.17
C GLU A 627 -11.57 4.70 0.01
N TYR A 628 -12.81 5.17 0.13
CA TYR A 628 -14.04 4.38 0.06
C TYR A 628 -14.97 4.84 -1.06
N ILE A 629 -15.21 6.15 -1.18
CA ILE A 629 -16.07 6.74 -2.20
C ILE A 629 -15.17 7.23 -3.35
N PRO A 630 -15.28 6.67 -4.56
CA PRO A 630 -14.40 7.05 -5.67
C PRO A 630 -14.52 8.51 -6.07
N GLU A 631 -15.75 9.00 -6.15
CA GLU A 631 -16.04 10.40 -6.46
C GLU A 631 -17.36 10.80 -5.81
N PHE A 632 -17.45 12.05 -5.35
CA PHE A 632 -18.72 12.61 -4.88
C PHE A 632 -19.46 13.27 -6.04
N GLY A 633 -20.73 12.93 -6.20
CA GLY A 633 -21.68 13.70 -6.99
C GLY A 633 -22.28 14.86 -6.19
N LEU A 634 -23.15 15.64 -6.82
CA LEU A 634 -23.98 16.65 -6.15
C LEU A 634 -24.81 16.03 -5.02
N TYR A 635 -25.34 14.84 -5.31
CA TYR A 635 -25.95 13.95 -4.34
C TYR A 635 -25.18 12.64 -4.34
N THR A 636 -24.64 12.25 -3.19
CA THR A 636 -23.93 10.99 -3.01
C THR A 636 -24.61 10.14 -1.94
N MET A 637 -24.93 8.88 -2.23
CA MET A 637 -25.60 7.96 -1.32
C MET A 637 -24.64 6.83 -0.99
N VAL A 638 -24.54 6.51 0.29
CA VAL A 638 -23.94 5.27 0.74
C VAL A 638 -25.07 4.36 1.21
N ALA A 639 -25.20 3.20 0.58
CA ALA A 639 -26.31 2.26 0.82
C ALA A 639 -25.83 0.81 0.85
N SER A 640 -26.65 -0.12 1.34
CA SER A 640 -26.35 -1.55 1.21
C SER A 640 -26.49 -2.03 -0.24
N ASP A 641 -25.61 -2.94 -0.65
CA ASP A 641 -25.71 -3.69 -1.91
C ASP A 641 -27.08 -4.37 -2.12
N LYS A 642 -27.79 -4.75 -1.05
CA LYS A 642 -29.17 -5.25 -1.11
C LYS A 642 -30.16 -4.24 -1.72
N LEU A 643 -29.96 -2.93 -1.51
CA LEU A 643 -30.80 -1.90 -2.14
C LEU A 643 -30.61 -1.91 -3.66
N GLY A 644 -29.35 -2.01 -4.11
CA GLY A 644 -29.03 -2.12 -5.53
C GLY A 644 -29.59 -3.40 -6.16
N GLU A 645 -29.53 -4.52 -5.44
CA GLU A 645 -30.11 -5.80 -5.85
C GLU A 645 -31.64 -5.72 -5.96
N LYS A 646 -32.34 -5.14 -4.96
CA LYS A 646 -33.78 -4.85 -5.02
C LYS A 646 -34.12 -4.05 -6.28
N ALA A 647 -33.39 -2.98 -6.57
CA ALA A 647 -33.65 -2.10 -7.71
C ALA A 647 -33.45 -2.80 -9.06
N VAL A 648 -32.42 -3.64 -9.18
CA VAL A 648 -32.14 -4.46 -10.37
C VAL A 648 -33.21 -5.53 -10.58
N ASN A 649 -33.61 -6.24 -9.52
CA ASN A 649 -34.62 -7.29 -9.58
C ASN A 649 -36.00 -6.74 -9.95
N THR A 650 -36.43 -5.64 -9.33
CA THR A 650 -37.68 -4.97 -9.70
C THR A 650 -37.71 -4.58 -11.17
N GLN A 651 -36.59 -4.05 -11.70
CA GLN A 651 -36.53 -3.68 -13.11
C GLN A 651 -36.61 -4.90 -14.05
N ASN A 652 -36.00 -6.03 -13.67
CA ASN A 652 -36.14 -7.28 -14.40
C ASN A 652 -37.60 -7.76 -14.42
N GLU A 653 -38.31 -7.71 -13.27
CA GLU A 653 -39.73 -8.08 -13.21
C GLU A 653 -40.60 -7.18 -14.10
N VAL A 654 -40.36 -5.87 -14.06
CA VAL A 654 -41.06 -4.89 -14.90
C VAL A 654 -40.85 -5.19 -16.39
N LEU A 655 -39.63 -5.57 -16.79
CA LEU A 655 -39.33 -5.95 -18.17
C LEU A 655 -39.95 -7.29 -18.58
N LYS A 656 -39.94 -8.29 -17.68
CA LYS A 656 -40.62 -9.59 -17.90
C LYS A 656 -42.11 -9.42 -18.12
N GLU A 657 -42.78 -8.65 -17.26
CA GLU A 657 -44.22 -8.39 -17.38
C GLU A 657 -44.54 -7.74 -18.73
N TYR A 658 -43.71 -6.79 -19.16
CA TYR A 658 -43.88 -6.10 -20.43
C TYR A 658 -43.73 -7.04 -21.63
N ILE A 659 -42.64 -7.80 -21.69
CA ILE A 659 -42.36 -8.73 -22.80
C ILE A 659 -43.35 -9.90 -22.79
N GLY A 660 -43.80 -10.34 -21.61
CA GLY A 660 -44.68 -11.49 -21.43
C GLY A 660 -43.93 -12.83 -21.49
N ILE A 661 -42.78 -12.90 -20.83
CA ILE A 661 -41.94 -14.11 -20.71
C ILE A 661 -41.65 -14.42 -19.25
N ASP A 662 -41.48 -15.69 -18.92
CA ASP A 662 -41.23 -16.16 -17.55
C ASP A 662 -39.79 -15.85 -17.08
N GLU A 663 -38.82 -15.94 -18.00
CA GLU A 663 -37.40 -15.69 -17.74
C GLU A 663 -36.81 -14.75 -18.81
N LEU A 664 -36.04 -13.75 -18.38
CA LEU A 664 -35.29 -12.90 -19.29
C LEU A 664 -34.05 -13.63 -19.79
N PRO A 665 -33.65 -13.42 -21.05
CA PRO A 665 -32.40 -13.95 -21.54
C PRO A 665 -31.19 -13.17 -20.97
N PRO A 666 -30.00 -13.79 -20.90
CA PRO A 666 -28.84 -13.21 -20.23
C PRO A 666 -28.40 -11.85 -20.75
N GLU A 667 -28.68 -11.54 -22.02
CA GLU A 667 -28.28 -10.30 -22.70
C GLU A 667 -29.02 -9.06 -22.19
N ILE A 668 -30.23 -9.23 -21.66
CA ILE A 668 -31.09 -8.14 -21.14
C ILE A 668 -31.44 -8.32 -19.65
N THR A 669 -30.93 -9.37 -19.01
CA THR A 669 -31.08 -9.57 -17.58
C THR A 669 -30.08 -8.70 -16.84
N LEU A 670 -30.57 -7.79 -16.01
CA LEU A 670 -29.72 -7.02 -15.11
C LEU A 670 -29.29 -7.89 -13.93
N ALA A 671 -28.02 -7.79 -13.54
CA ALA A 671 -27.50 -8.41 -12.33
C ALA A 671 -26.42 -7.49 -11.76
N VAL A 672 -26.32 -7.42 -10.43
CA VAL A 672 -25.30 -6.61 -9.76
C VAL A 672 -23.92 -7.22 -10.02
N LYS A 673 -23.00 -6.42 -10.58
CA LYS A 673 -21.65 -6.83 -10.97
C LYS A 673 -20.63 -5.82 -10.48
N TYR A 674 -19.51 -6.33 -9.95
CA TYR A 674 -18.44 -5.48 -9.45
C TYR A 674 -17.87 -4.59 -10.56
N ASN A 675 -17.90 -3.29 -10.32
CA ASN A 675 -17.37 -2.27 -11.23
C ASN A 675 -16.33 -1.35 -10.56
N GLN A 676 -16.03 -1.57 -9.28
CA GLN A 676 -14.99 -0.87 -8.52
C GLN A 676 -13.89 -1.83 -8.06
N LEU A 677 -12.65 -1.33 -8.06
CA LEU A 677 -11.44 -1.98 -7.59
C LEU A 677 -10.80 -1.16 -6.48
N ASN A 678 -10.50 -1.83 -5.37
CA ASN A 678 -9.72 -1.31 -4.27
C ASN A 678 -8.43 -2.12 -4.19
N ILE A 679 -7.35 -1.51 -4.67
CA ILE A 679 -6.07 -2.18 -4.88
C ILE A 679 -5.12 -1.81 -3.74
N ARG A 680 -4.46 -2.83 -3.19
CA ARG A 680 -3.44 -2.68 -2.15
C ARG A 680 -2.11 -3.21 -2.64
N TYR A 681 -1.06 -2.56 -2.16
CA TYR A 681 0.30 -2.82 -2.55
C TYR A 681 1.12 -3.37 -1.37
N GLY A 682 1.94 -4.38 -1.63
CA GLY A 682 2.86 -4.99 -0.68
C GLY A 682 4.13 -4.16 -0.45
N LEU A 683 5.00 -4.59 0.49
CA LEU A 683 6.28 -3.92 0.76
C LEU A 683 7.16 -3.80 -0.50
N ASN A 684 7.16 -4.83 -1.35
CA ASN A 684 7.92 -4.86 -2.59
C ASN A 684 7.43 -3.84 -3.63
N SER A 685 6.29 -3.17 -3.44
CA SER A 685 5.77 -2.23 -4.44
C SER A 685 6.67 -1.03 -4.68
N VAL A 686 7.36 -0.60 -3.62
CA VAL A 686 8.30 0.54 -3.61
C VAL A 686 9.39 0.38 -4.67
N TYR A 687 9.89 -0.83 -4.88
CA TYR A 687 11.00 -1.10 -5.80
C TYR A 687 10.54 -1.47 -7.21
N ASN A 688 9.25 -1.78 -7.39
CA ASN A 688 8.71 -2.27 -8.65
C ASN A 688 7.95 -1.21 -9.45
N GLY A 689 7.80 0.01 -8.92
CA GLY A 689 6.98 1.06 -9.55
C GLY A 689 5.52 0.61 -9.74
N THR A 690 5.01 -0.20 -8.81
CA THR A 690 3.69 -0.85 -8.93
C THR A 690 2.56 0.13 -9.17
N ALA A 691 2.53 1.25 -8.43
CA ALA A 691 1.51 2.28 -8.57
C ALA A 691 1.43 2.81 -10.00
N ASN A 692 2.58 3.08 -10.63
CA ASN A 692 2.67 3.54 -12.02
C ASN A 692 2.18 2.47 -13.02
N ALA A 693 2.55 1.20 -12.81
CA ALA A 693 2.12 0.10 -13.66
C ALA A 693 0.59 -0.10 -13.61
N VAL A 694 0.02 -0.07 -12.40
CA VAL A 694 -1.42 -0.15 -12.18
C VAL A 694 -2.13 1.06 -12.79
N ALA A 695 -1.67 2.27 -12.51
CA ALA A 695 -2.21 3.51 -13.07
C ALA A 695 -2.20 3.51 -14.61
N ALA A 696 -1.10 3.10 -15.23
CA ALA A 696 -1.01 3.02 -16.70
C ALA A 696 -2.01 2.02 -17.28
N TYR A 697 -2.20 0.87 -16.63
CA TYR A 697 -3.14 -0.14 -17.08
C TYR A 697 -4.60 0.29 -16.88
N LEU A 698 -4.94 0.85 -15.72
CA LEU A 698 -6.27 1.39 -15.43
C LEU A 698 -6.69 2.44 -16.48
N ARG A 699 -5.78 3.35 -16.86
CA ARG A 699 -6.03 4.31 -17.95
C ARG A 699 -6.32 3.63 -19.28
N GLN A 700 -5.57 2.58 -19.63
CA GLN A 700 -5.77 1.82 -20.89
C GLN A 700 -7.07 1.02 -20.88
N ALA A 701 -7.48 0.54 -19.71
CA ALA A 701 -8.70 -0.25 -19.52
C ALA A 701 -9.95 0.61 -19.23
N ASP A 702 -9.89 1.93 -19.48
CA ASP A 702 -11.00 2.86 -19.30
C ASP A 702 -11.51 3.03 -17.86
N PHE A 703 -10.64 2.86 -16.86
CA PHE A 703 -10.98 3.17 -15.48
C PHE A 703 -10.80 4.66 -15.17
N SER A 704 -11.64 5.17 -14.29
CA SER A 704 -11.30 6.33 -13.47
C SER A 704 -10.64 5.82 -12.19
N TYR A 705 -9.65 6.53 -11.66
CA TYR A 705 -8.97 6.09 -10.45
C TYR A 705 -8.32 7.24 -9.69
N ASN A 706 -8.21 7.06 -8.38
CA ASN A 706 -7.43 7.88 -7.48
C ASN A 706 -6.31 7.05 -6.86
N ASP A 707 -5.13 7.65 -6.77
CA ASP A 707 -3.95 7.02 -6.19
C ASP A 707 -3.60 7.69 -4.86
N TYR A 708 -3.49 6.86 -3.83
CA TYR A 708 -3.17 7.21 -2.44
C TYR A 708 -1.90 6.50 -1.96
N SER A 709 -1.12 5.90 -2.87
CA SER A 709 0.08 5.13 -2.50
C SER A 709 1.24 5.99 -2.00
N ALA A 710 1.36 7.23 -2.46
CA ALA A 710 2.53 8.09 -2.22
C ALA A 710 2.89 8.23 -0.72
N ASP A 711 1.93 8.64 0.11
CA ASP A 711 2.15 8.79 1.57
C ASP A 711 2.47 7.44 2.24
N LYS A 712 1.96 6.34 1.68
CA LYS A 712 2.11 4.98 2.21
C LYS A 712 3.42 4.34 1.77
N GLU A 713 3.97 4.76 0.63
CA GLU A 713 5.25 4.30 0.11
C GLU A 713 6.40 4.70 1.03
N GLN A 714 6.34 5.88 1.66
CA GLN A 714 7.35 6.27 2.66
C GLN A 714 7.34 5.32 3.86
N VAL A 715 6.16 4.97 4.39
CA VAL A 715 6.06 4.00 5.49
C VAL A 715 6.59 2.63 5.08
N LYS A 716 6.34 2.20 3.84
CA LYS A 716 6.87 0.94 3.28
C LYS A 716 8.40 0.99 3.19
N LYS A 717 8.99 2.09 2.70
CA LYS A 717 10.44 2.33 2.66
C LYS A 717 11.08 2.22 4.05
N ASP A 718 10.58 3.01 4.99
CA ASP A 718 11.08 3.03 6.38
C ASP A 718 11.00 1.64 7.03
N THR A 719 9.94 0.89 6.72
CA THR A 719 9.75 -0.47 7.24
C THR A 719 10.80 -1.43 6.70
N ILE A 720 11.09 -1.39 5.39
CA ILE A 720 12.07 -2.27 4.77
C ILE A 720 13.47 -1.94 5.30
N GLU A 721 13.84 -0.67 5.34
CA GLU A 721 15.12 -0.21 5.90
C GLU A 721 15.33 -0.69 7.33
N ALA A 722 14.33 -0.46 8.19
CA ALA A 722 14.42 -0.85 9.59
C ALA A 722 14.47 -2.37 9.77
N LEU A 723 13.65 -3.14 9.03
CA LEU A 723 13.68 -4.61 9.11
C LEU A 723 15.01 -5.17 8.65
N VAL A 724 15.53 -4.68 7.53
CA VAL A 724 16.86 -5.06 7.01
C VAL A 724 17.93 -4.77 8.07
N LEU A 725 17.93 -3.56 8.64
CA LEU A 725 18.84 -3.14 9.71
C LEU A 725 18.81 -4.07 10.93
N TYR A 726 17.62 -4.33 11.46
CA TYR A 726 17.45 -5.15 12.67
C TYR A 726 17.83 -6.61 12.42
N ILE A 727 17.51 -7.16 11.23
CA ILE A 727 17.90 -8.52 10.86
C ILE A 727 19.42 -8.64 10.73
N PHE A 728 20.07 -7.73 9.99
CA PHE A 728 21.53 -7.75 9.84
C PHE A 728 22.25 -7.58 11.18
N THR A 729 21.78 -6.65 12.02
CA THR A 729 22.36 -6.41 13.35
C THR A 729 22.20 -7.63 14.25
N ALA A 730 21.03 -8.26 14.27
CA ALA A 730 20.78 -9.46 15.06
C ALA A 730 21.68 -10.62 14.59
N VAL A 731 21.76 -10.88 13.28
CA VAL A 731 22.59 -11.94 12.71
C VAL A 731 24.08 -11.70 13.03
N ALA A 732 24.56 -10.47 12.84
CA ALA A 732 25.94 -10.11 13.18
C ALA A 732 26.24 -10.33 14.68
N ALA A 733 25.33 -9.90 15.57
CA ALA A 733 25.47 -10.10 17.01
C ALA A 733 25.53 -11.59 17.38
N VAL A 734 24.68 -12.43 16.78
CA VAL A 734 24.66 -13.88 16.98
C VAL A 734 25.98 -14.52 16.52
N LEU A 735 26.46 -14.19 15.32
CA LEU A 735 27.70 -14.74 14.77
C LEU A 735 28.93 -14.32 15.60
N MET A 736 29.00 -13.06 16.02
CA MET A 736 30.04 -12.58 16.94
C MET A 736 30.04 -13.34 18.25
N TYR A 737 28.84 -13.57 18.82
CA TYR A 737 28.69 -14.27 20.08
C TYR A 737 29.15 -15.73 20.01
N ILE A 738 28.73 -16.45 18.96
CA ILE A 738 29.17 -17.82 18.69
C ILE A 738 30.70 -17.89 18.56
N SER A 739 31.28 -16.97 17.79
CA SER A 739 32.72 -16.93 17.55
C SER A 739 33.51 -16.72 18.84
N ILE A 740 33.09 -15.76 19.67
CA ILE A 740 33.77 -15.44 20.93
C ILE A 740 33.62 -16.60 21.92
N ILE A 741 32.45 -17.23 22.03
CA ILE A 741 32.25 -18.35 22.95
C ILE A 741 33.06 -19.58 22.55
N LEU A 742 33.07 -19.96 21.28
CA LEU A 742 33.87 -21.10 20.83
C LEU A 742 35.37 -20.86 21.06
N LEU A 743 35.81 -19.63 20.88
CA LEU A 743 37.19 -19.24 21.13
C LEU A 743 37.52 -19.27 22.65
N VAL A 744 36.62 -18.76 23.49
CA VAL A 744 36.69 -18.89 24.96
C VAL A 744 36.78 -20.38 25.35
N LEU A 745 35.95 -21.24 24.78
CA LEU A 745 35.94 -22.67 25.03
C LEU A 745 37.27 -23.33 24.66
N ASN A 746 37.80 -23.07 23.46
CA ASN A 746 39.11 -23.55 23.02
C ASN A 746 40.21 -23.19 24.02
N ASN A 747 40.25 -21.92 24.43
CA ASN A 747 41.21 -21.44 25.42
C ASN A 747 41.07 -22.13 26.78
N ARG A 748 39.83 -22.40 27.22
CA ARG A 748 39.56 -23.11 28.48
C ARG A 748 40.04 -24.55 28.43
N VAL A 749 39.74 -25.26 27.33
CA VAL A 749 40.18 -26.65 27.11
C VAL A 749 41.71 -26.71 27.12
N SER A 750 42.37 -25.86 26.34
CA SER A 750 43.84 -25.79 26.29
C SER A 750 44.47 -25.50 27.65
N ARG A 751 43.99 -24.48 28.36
CA ARG A 751 44.52 -24.09 29.68
C ARG A 751 44.37 -25.19 30.73
N PHE A 752 43.25 -25.90 30.73
CA PHE A 752 42.98 -26.95 31.72
C PHE A 752 43.45 -28.33 31.31
N ASN A 753 43.98 -28.49 30.09
CA ASN A 753 44.40 -29.78 29.55
C ASN A 753 45.31 -30.56 30.52
N ASN A 754 46.35 -29.92 31.07
CA ASN A 754 47.26 -30.57 32.02
C ASN A 754 46.55 -31.03 33.31
N ARG A 755 45.62 -30.22 33.83
CA ARG A 755 44.84 -30.59 35.03
C ARG A 755 43.85 -31.71 34.73
N MET A 756 43.32 -31.72 33.52
CA MET A 756 42.38 -32.72 33.06
C MET A 756 43.07 -34.06 32.74
N ASN A 757 44.30 -34.02 32.23
CA ASN A 757 45.14 -35.21 32.03
C ASN A 757 45.53 -35.87 33.37
N ILE A 758 45.74 -35.09 34.43
CA ILE A 758 45.92 -35.65 35.78
C ILE A 758 44.66 -36.41 36.21
N LEU A 759 43.47 -35.86 35.97
CA LEU A 759 42.20 -36.54 36.26
C LEU A 759 42.04 -37.82 35.43
N ARG A 760 42.42 -37.81 34.15
CA ARG A 760 42.43 -39.00 33.27
C ARG A 760 43.39 -40.07 33.79
N ASN A 761 44.60 -39.68 34.19
CA ASN A 761 45.61 -40.60 34.75
C ASN A 761 45.18 -41.21 36.09
N HIS A 762 44.20 -40.62 36.77
CA HIS A 762 43.59 -41.16 38.00
C HIS A 762 42.26 -41.90 37.74
N GLY A 763 41.96 -42.26 36.49
CA GLY A 763 40.84 -43.13 36.12
C GLY A 763 39.56 -42.42 35.67
N ALA A 764 39.59 -41.11 35.41
CA ALA A 764 38.46 -40.42 34.78
C ALA A 764 38.42 -40.68 33.27
N ASP A 765 37.28 -41.14 32.75
CA ASP A 765 37.07 -41.33 31.32
C ASP A 765 36.83 -40.00 30.58
N ASN A 766 36.86 -40.05 29.24
CA ASN A 766 36.62 -38.87 28.40
C ASN A 766 35.21 -38.29 28.59
N THR A 767 34.25 -39.13 29.00
CA THR A 767 32.86 -38.73 29.28
C THR A 767 32.81 -37.79 30.48
N ILE A 768 33.49 -38.13 31.59
CA ILE A 768 33.56 -37.31 32.79
C ILE A 768 34.25 -35.97 32.49
N VAL A 769 35.34 -36.00 31.72
CA VAL A 769 36.07 -34.80 31.29
C VAL A 769 35.18 -33.88 30.44
N ARG A 770 34.48 -34.43 29.45
CA ARG A 770 33.53 -33.70 28.61
C ARG A 770 32.40 -33.10 29.44
N ASN A 771 31.85 -33.86 30.39
CA ASN A 771 30.76 -33.38 31.26
C ASN A 771 31.20 -32.23 32.18
N ILE A 772 32.47 -32.20 32.62
CA ILE A 772 33.01 -31.07 33.39
C ILE A 772 33.08 -29.81 32.52
N HIS A 773 33.54 -29.91 31.28
CA HIS A 773 33.54 -28.77 30.35
C HIS A 773 32.13 -28.35 29.95
N MET A 774 31.22 -29.30 29.66
CA MET A 774 29.81 -29.00 29.35
C MET A 774 29.10 -28.29 30.50
N TYR A 775 29.37 -28.65 31.76
CA TYR A 775 28.83 -27.92 32.90
C TYR A 775 29.31 -26.45 32.94
N GLN A 776 30.55 -26.18 32.54
CA GLN A 776 31.08 -24.81 32.44
C GLN A 776 30.41 -24.02 31.31
N CYS A 777 30.26 -24.66 30.15
CA CYS A 777 29.57 -24.15 28.97
C CYS A 777 28.13 -23.75 29.30
N ILE A 778 27.33 -24.68 29.82
CA ILE A 778 25.93 -24.46 30.22
C ILE A 778 25.82 -23.30 31.23
N ARG A 779 26.74 -23.22 32.20
CA ARG A 779 26.70 -22.15 33.22
C ARG A 779 26.94 -20.75 32.64
N GLU A 780 27.78 -20.62 31.61
CA GLU A 780 28.03 -19.32 30.98
C GLU A 780 27.02 -19.01 29.88
N ALA A 781 26.49 -20.02 29.18
CA ALA A 781 25.44 -19.86 28.17
C ALA A 781 24.09 -19.37 28.75
N ILE A 782 23.82 -19.61 30.04
CA ILE A 782 22.63 -19.10 30.75
C ILE A 782 22.51 -17.56 30.64
N TRP A 783 23.62 -16.84 30.49
CA TRP A 783 23.60 -15.37 30.39
C TRP A 783 23.14 -14.86 29.02
N CYS A 784 22.90 -15.74 28.06
CA CYS A 784 22.21 -15.46 26.80
C CYS A 784 21.22 -16.59 26.50
N VAL A 785 20.10 -16.60 27.24
CA VAL A 785 19.11 -17.70 27.21
C VAL A 785 18.59 -17.99 25.80
N ILE A 786 18.42 -16.95 24.98
CA ILE A 786 17.90 -17.06 23.60
C ILE A 786 18.81 -17.92 22.72
N LEU A 787 20.13 -17.78 22.86
CA LEU A 787 21.11 -18.48 22.03
C LEU A 787 21.69 -19.74 22.71
N MET A 788 21.32 -19.98 23.97
CA MET A 788 21.81 -21.10 24.77
C MET A 788 21.67 -22.46 24.07
N PRO A 789 20.52 -22.83 23.46
CA PRO A 789 20.39 -24.15 22.83
C PRO A 789 21.39 -24.36 21.69
N VAL A 790 21.53 -23.37 20.81
CA VAL A 790 22.45 -23.42 19.66
C VAL A 790 23.90 -23.49 20.13
N ILE A 791 24.25 -22.69 21.14
CA ILE A 791 25.61 -22.63 21.68
C ILE A 791 25.99 -23.93 22.36
N VAL A 792 25.13 -24.46 23.22
CA VAL A 792 25.42 -25.71 23.93
C VAL A 792 25.61 -26.86 22.94
N ILE A 793 24.86 -26.89 21.83
CA ILE A 793 25.07 -27.88 20.75
C ILE A 793 26.43 -27.68 20.08
N LEU A 794 26.78 -26.46 19.67
CA LEU A 794 28.06 -26.17 19.02
C LEU A 794 29.26 -26.47 19.94
N GLU A 795 29.17 -26.11 21.21
CA GLU A 795 30.19 -26.40 22.23
C GLU A 795 30.31 -27.90 22.49
N MET A 796 29.18 -28.64 22.51
CA MET A 796 29.19 -30.10 22.63
C MET A 796 29.91 -30.76 21.44
N LEU A 797 29.59 -30.35 20.21
CA LEU A 797 30.24 -30.84 19.00
C LEU A 797 31.74 -30.56 19.01
N TYR A 798 32.13 -29.34 19.43
CA TYR A 798 33.52 -28.95 19.58
C TYR A 798 34.25 -29.83 20.61
N LEU A 799 33.67 -30.04 21.79
CA LEU A 799 34.26 -30.87 22.84
C LEU A 799 34.34 -32.35 22.43
N HIS A 800 33.33 -32.87 21.74
CA HIS A 800 33.34 -34.25 21.25
C HIS A 800 34.46 -34.50 20.22
N ARG A 801 34.76 -33.51 19.37
CA ARG A 801 35.84 -33.61 18.38
C ARG A 801 37.23 -33.52 19.01
N ASN A 802 37.41 -32.62 19.99
CA ASN A 802 38.73 -32.25 20.51
C ASN A 802 39.16 -33.01 21.78
N ILE A 803 38.24 -33.69 22.46
CA ILE A 803 38.54 -34.52 23.63
C ILE A 803 38.38 -35.98 23.22
N LYS A 804 39.51 -36.61 22.88
CA LYS A 804 39.64 -38.04 22.56
C LYS A 804 40.42 -38.81 23.61
#